data_AF-A0A352CRK2-F1
#
_entry.id   AF-A0A352CRK2-F1
#
_cell.length_a   1.000
_cell.length_b   1.000
_cell.length_c   1.000
_cell.angle_alpha   90.00
_cell.angle_beta   90.00
_cell.angle_gamma   90.00
#
_symmetry.space_group_name_H-M   'P 1'
#
loop_
_entity.id
_entity.type
_entity.pdbx_description
1 polymer ?
#
loop_
_entity_poly.entity_id
_entity_poly.type
_entity_poly.pdbx_seq_one_letter_code
_entity_poly.pdbx_strand_id
1 'polypeptide(L)'
;MANVRFEIETIRKSIRRGNVLLCWGFFTGTEAPVEQLCGCLEVLADGHLTGADISVLDSLAVQRYYAGKGISAEKRVLVRAELPDKFSIVNLVLRIPVGDQPDEILLKSVSAEDWKKMPFRPLQCVLDSMKETETGYRLQGWTVSREPVEIHLKDGKGITLSCLSERAYRPDVLLSFPELPEGESCGFILQLSQKNIIYPLRIEVQGEHDSLVYKISKKQAEHLLSGMNGGILGTAEELLHRGVEMIRSQGVSAFLHRAKDQLTGKRSITPYQTWIDTCEKRPEPDPEDTRTIIDITGEADYRYRCSVILHVDQPDPVYWKKLVKSLEAQTGRNWELKCSGEPNQVYAAEDWFQDHLSNRYQLQIGACTGEIVLLLQKKMLLSPDAVAAVSGAFRKNPELGALYSDHDFMDFRTDQRSDPVFKPDFSPEYLCSTNYIGQMLAVRKDIYDSFRKQTDPPRQTPLDQSFASVPADEGMLYGQIFSYTEKTEKIGHLPFILYHLEKEEPEKKKKQAQEDNEELQCRDRNRKEMQAVQSYYRAVRLPGEVRSTEKPGVFHTVWHWAGKPVISILVPNKDHAEDLVKCVRSIEEKSLYRHFEILVLENNSVEDRTFSTYEKLEEQYKNLHVLTYKDVFNFSKINNFGAEHASGEYLLLLNNDTELISPHALEDMLGYCRIPGVGAVGGKLYYEDGTIQHCGVIVGYGGFAGHCFIGEPGSIAGYGNRVISAVDYSAVTGACLMTPAAVYRETGGMDEQFVVALNDVDYCLRVRETGRRVVYDPAAEFVHYESRSRGLDEGNVDREKRLQGEVSRFRSRWKELLDRGDPYYNPNLSLIEQDFSLRHL
;
A
#
# COMPACT_ATOMS: atom_id res chain seq x y z
N MET A 1 1.26 6.66 -36.25
CA MET A 1 2.21 7.59 -35.58
C MET A 1 1.57 8.92 -35.14
N ALA A 2 0.31 9.23 -35.46
CA ALA A 2 -0.29 10.55 -35.18
C ALA A 2 -0.46 10.93 -33.69
N ASN A 3 -0.27 9.99 -32.75
CA ASN A 3 -0.40 10.22 -31.30
C ASN A 3 0.92 10.02 -30.51
N VAL A 4 2.06 9.90 -31.19
CA VAL A 4 3.37 9.75 -30.52
C VAL A 4 3.69 11.03 -29.74
N ARG A 5 3.98 10.89 -28.43
CA ARG A 5 4.49 11.99 -27.59
C ARG A 5 5.82 11.60 -26.97
N PHE A 6 6.68 12.59 -26.70
CA PHE A 6 7.89 12.43 -25.93
C PHE A 6 7.81 13.28 -24.67
N GLU A 7 7.75 12.64 -23.51
CA GLU A 7 7.64 13.30 -22.22
C GLU A 7 9.04 13.51 -21.63
N ILE A 8 9.38 14.77 -21.34
CA ILE A 8 10.69 15.15 -20.80
C ILE A 8 10.67 15.07 -19.28
N GLU A 9 11.56 14.26 -18.70
CA GLU A 9 11.70 14.12 -17.26
C GLU A 9 12.66 15.15 -16.66
N THR A 10 13.85 15.25 -17.24
CA THR A 10 14.93 16.10 -16.71
C THR A 10 15.80 16.64 -17.83
N ILE A 11 16.23 17.89 -17.67
CA ILE A 11 17.26 18.51 -18.50
C ILE A 11 18.33 19.06 -17.58
N ARG A 12 19.58 18.64 -17.80
CA ARG A 12 20.73 19.13 -17.03
C ARG A 12 22.01 19.20 -17.86
N LYS A 13 23.01 19.88 -17.31
CA LYS A 13 24.39 19.81 -17.81
C LYS A 13 24.99 18.45 -17.46
N SER A 14 25.78 17.89 -18.37
CA SER A 14 26.66 16.76 -18.05
C SER A 14 27.63 17.17 -16.95
N ILE A 15 27.91 16.28 -15.99
CA ILE A 15 28.95 16.53 -14.98
C ILE A 15 30.35 16.58 -15.62
N ARG A 16 30.56 15.90 -16.77
CA ARG A 16 31.85 15.84 -17.49
C ARG A 16 32.14 17.06 -18.34
N ARG A 17 31.11 17.69 -18.93
CA ARG A 17 31.26 18.82 -19.84
C ARG A 17 30.12 19.81 -19.66
N GLY A 18 30.45 21.06 -19.31
CA GLY A 18 29.46 22.09 -19.01
C GLY A 18 28.69 22.63 -20.22
N ASN A 19 29.14 22.30 -21.44
CA ASN A 19 28.49 22.61 -22.72
C ASN A 19 27.67 21.42 -23.27
N VAL A 20 27.61 20.28 -22.58
CA VAL A 20 26.82 19.12 -23.01
C VAL A 20 25.49 19.09 -22.26
N LEU A 21 24.40 19.10 -23.01
CA LEU A 21 23.03 18.94 -22.54
C LEU A 21 22.69 17.45 -22.46
N LEU A 22 22.12 17.04 -21.33
CA LEU A 22 21.53 15.73 -21.13
C LEU A 22 20.03 15.92 -20.90
N CYS A 23 19.21 15.27 -21.72
CA CYS A 23 17.77 15.24 -21.58
C CYS A 23 17.29 13.79 -21.44
N TRP A 24 16.66 13.48 -20.32
CA TRP A 24 15.97 12.20 -20.11
C TRP A 24 14.49 12.35 -20.43
N GLY A 25 13.92 11.36 -21.08
CA GLY A 25 12.48 11.28 -21.35
C GLY A 25 12.05 9.89 -21.81
N PHE A 26 10.79 9.76 -22.19
CA PHE A 26 10.21 8.50 -22.67
C PHE A 26 9.11 8.78 -23.70
N PHE A 27 8.82 7.79 -24.54
CA PHE A 27 7.74 7.88 -25.52
C PHE A 27 6.43 7.34 -24.94
N THR A 28 5.30 7.97 -25.30
CA THR A 28 3.94 7.52 -24.99
C THR A 28 3.04 7.60 -26.23
N GLY A 29 1.88 6.92 -26.18
CA GLY A 29 0.85 7.01 -27.21
C GLY A 29 1.17 6.27 -28.53
N THR A 30 2.00 5.22 -28.47
CA THR A 30 2.47 4.50 -29.66
C THR A 30 2.88 3.06 -29.36
N GLU A 31 2.59 2.14 -30.30
CA GLU A 31 3.07 0.75 -30.31
C GLU A 31 4.39 0.57 -31.08
N ALA A 32 4.89 1.63 -31.74
CA ALA A 32 6.14 1.56 -32.48
C ALA A 32 7.35 1.35 -31.54
N PRO A 33 8.35 0.52 -31.92
CA PRO A 33 9.55 0.33 -31.13
C PRO A 33 10.26 1.65 -30.81
N VAL A 34 10.63 1.86 -29.54
CA VAL A 34 11.30 3.08 -29.05
C VAL A 34 12.56 3.39 -29.87
N GLU A 35 13.31 2.36 -30.28
CA GLU A 35 14.50 2.49 -31.12
C GLU A 35 14.21 3.18 -32.46
N GLN A 36 13.04 2.95 -33.06
CA GLN A 36 12.64 3.60 -34.31
C GLN A 36 12.27 5.07 -34.07
N LEU A 37 11.64 5.35 -32.93
CA LEU A 37 11.21 6.70 -32.56
C LEU A 37 12.37 7.60 -32.14
N CYS A 38 13.46 7.03 -31.62
CA CYS A 38 14.68 7.78 -31.29
C CYS A 38 15.23 8.55 -32.49
N GLY A 39 15.11 8.01 -33.71
CA GLY A 39 15.54 8.70 -34.93
C GLY A 39 14.72 9.97 -35.27
N CYS A 40 13.59 10.19 -34.59
CA CYS A 40 12.74 11.36 -34.77
C CYS A 40 13.09 12.51 -33.80
N LEU A 41 13.96 12.29 -32.81
CA LEU A 41 14.34 13.30 -31.83
C LEU A 41 15.54 14.10 -32.35
N GLU A 42 15.42 15.42 -32.36
CA GLU A 42 16.48 16.33 -32.77
C GLU A 42 16.72 17.42 -31.72
N VAL A 43 17.96 17.90 -31.66
CA VAL A 43 18.35 19.06 -30.87
C VAL A 43 18.88 20.13 -31.80
N LEU A 44 18.23 21.30 -31.76
CA LEU A 44 18.51 22.43 -32.63
C LEU A 44 19.04 23.60 -31.78
N ALA A 45 20.26 24.06 -32.05
CA ALA A 45 20.79 25.32 -31.51
C ALA A 45 20.61 26.42 -32.56
N ASP A 46 19.84 27.46 -32.23
CA ASP A 46 19.49 28.55 -33.16
C ASP A 46 19.00 28.03 -34.53
N GLY A 47 18.19 26.97 -34.52
CA GLY A 47 17.64 26.33 -35.73
C GLY A 47 18.57 25.36 -36.46
N HIS A 48 19.81 25.16 -36.00
CA HIS A 48 20.79 24.27 -36.62
C HIS A 48 20.97 22.98 -35.79
N LEU A 49 21.05 21.84 -36.46
CA LEU A 49 21.28 20.53 -35.83
C LEU A 49 22.62 20.49 -35.09
N THR A 50 22.60 20.04 -33.84
CA THR A 50 23.81 19.89 -33.00
C THR A 50 24.42 18.49 -33.07
N GLY A 51 23.74 17.51 -33.68
CA GLY A 51 24.22 16.12 -33.79
C GLY A 51 24.07 15.32 -32.50
N ALA A 52 22.86 15.29 -31.92
CA ALA A 52 22.59 14.62 -30.65
C ALA A 52 22.80 13.09 -30.71
N ASP A 53 23.47 12.55 -29.70
CA ASP A 53 23.60 11.12 -29.43
C ASP A 53 22.41 10.66 -28.58
N ILE A 54 21.70 9.63 -29.03
CA ILE A 54 20.49 9.13 -28.37
C ILE A 54 20.72 7.68 -27.97
N SER A 55 20.55 7.41 -26.68
CA SER A 55 20.67 6.06 -26.12
C SER A 55 19.37 5.64 -25.46
N VAL A 56 19.02 4.37 -25.63
CA VAL A 56 17.85 3.75 -25.03
C VAL A 56 18.33 2.90 -23.86
N LEU A 57 17.74 3.14 -22.69
CA LEU A 57 18.01 2.39 -21.48
C LEU A 57 16.80 1.51 -21.16
N ASP A 58 17.05 0.21 -21.13
CA ASP A 58 16.07 -0.83 -20.80
C ASP A 58 16.58 -1.58 -19.57
N SER A 59 16.00 -1.29 -18.41
CA SER A 59 16.39 -1.89 -17.13
C SER A 59 15.19 -2.03 -16.19
N LEU A 60 15.26 -2.99 -15.25
CA LEU A 60 14.19 -3.20 -14.27
C LEU A 60 13.92 -1.96 -13.42
N ALA A 61 14.95 -1.17 -13.13
CA ALA A 61 14.82 0.12 -12.43
C ALA A 61 14.00 1.14 -13.25
N VAL A 62 14.19 1.19 -14.57
CA VAL A 62 13.39 2.03 -15.48
C VAL A 62 11.95 1.53 -15.54
N GLN A 63 11.74 0.22 -15.63
CA GLN A 63 10.39 -0.35 -15.71
C GLN A 63 9.63 -0.24 -14.38
N ARG A 64 10.31 -0.34 -13.23
CA ARG A 64 9.72 -0.05 -11.90
C ARG A 64 9.38 1.43 -11.75
N TYR A 65 10.25 2.31 -12.23
CA TYR A 65 10.06 3.76 -12.20
C TYR A 65 8.80 4.21 -12.96
N TYR A 66 8.58 3.71 -14.18
CA TYR A 66 7.40 4.06 -14.96
C TYR A 66 6.13 3.34 -14.51
N ALA A 67 6.22 2.06 -14.16
CA ALA A 67 5.08 1.33 -13.62
C ALA A 67 4.56 1.96 -12.32
N GLY A 68 5.46 2.46 -11.45
CA GLY A 68 5.09 3.19 -10.23
C GLY A 68 4.39 4.53 -10.47
N LYS A 69 4.52 5.11 -11.67
CA LYS A 69 3.86 6.36 -12.07
C LYS A 69 2.59 6.13 -12.92
N GLY A 70 2.18 4.88 -13.11
CA GLY A 70 1.07 4.54 -14.01
C GLY A 70 1.38 4.83 -15.49
N ILE A 71 2.67 4.86 -15.85
CA ILE A 71 3.14 5.17 -17.20
C ILE A 71 3.53 3.86 -17.88
N SER A 72 2.90 3.55 -19.02
CA SER A 72 3.25 2.40 -19.87
C SER A 72 4.49 2.71 -20.73
N ALA A 73 5.60 3.05 -20.11
CA ALA A 73 6.88 3.24 -20.78
C ALA A 73 7.82 2.07 -20.44
N GLU A 74 8.12 1.23 -21.43
CA GLU A 74 9.01 0.09 -21.27
C GLU A 74 10.49 0.48 -21.27
N LYS A 75 10.83 1.61 -21.92
CA LYS A 75 12.20 2.06 -22.11
C LYS A 75 12.35 3.55 -21.88
N ARG A 76 13.51 3.95 -21.36
CA ARG A 76 13.88 5.34 -21.08
C ARG A 76 14.88 5.82 -22.12
N VAL A 77 14.75 7.07 -22.57
CA VAL A 77 15.57 7.63 -23.64
C VAL A 77 16.43 8.77 -23.08
N LEU A 78 17.73 8.70 -23.32
CA LEU A 78 18.68 9.76 -23.05
C LEU A 78 19.13 10.42 -24.34
N VAL A 79 18.85 11.72 -24.46
CA VAL A 79 19.37 12.59 -25.51
C VAL A 79 20.58 13.35 -24.97
N ARG A 80 21.73 13.19 -25.61
CA ARG A 80 22.98 13.92 -25.32
C ARG A 80 23.30 14.86 -26.48
N ALA A 81 23.40 16.16 -26.23
CA ALA A 81 23.73 17.13 -27.27
C ALA A 81 24.87 18.04 -26.84
N GLU A 82 25.92 18.12 -27.64
CA GLU A 82 26.99 19.11 -27.46
C GLU A 82 26.54 20.44 -28.02
N LEU A 83 26.48 21.46 -27.17
CA LEU A 83 26.02 22.79 -27.55
C LEU A 83 27.20 23.66 -28.01
N PRO A 84 27.02 24.54 -29.00
CA PRO A 84 28.05 25.48 -29.42
C PRO A 84 28.35 26.49 -28.30
N ASP A 85 29.55 27.07 -28.32
CA ASP A 85 29.98 28.05 -27.31
C ASP A 85 29.08 29.30 -27.26
N LYS A 86 28.42 29.62 -28.37
CA LYS A 86 27.46 30.71 -28.50
C LYS A 86 26.18 30.19 -29.16
N PHE A 87 25.07 30.35 -28.46
CA PHE A 87 23.72 30.18 -28.98
C PHE A 87 22.77 31.17 -28.30
N SER A 88 21.62 31.43 -28.89
CA SER A 88 20.53 32.21 -28.27
C SER A 88 19.49 31.30 -27.64
N ILE A 89 19.12 30.21 -28.33
CA ILE A 89 18.13 29.24 -27.89
C ILE A 89 18.49 27.82 -28.34
N VAL A 90 18.15 26.84 -27.52
CA VAL A 90 18.19 25.42 -27.87
C VAL A 90 16.79 24.85 -27.83
N ASN A 91 16.37 24.20 -28.91
CA ASN A 91 15.08 23.53 -29.03
C ASN A 91 15.29 22.01 -29.11
N LEU A 92 14.59 21.29 -28.24
CA LEU A 92 14.37 19.85 -28.35
C LEU A 92 13.10 19.65 -29.17
N VAL A 93 13.20 18.96 -30.30
CA VAL A 93 12.06 18.76 -31.22
C VAL A 93 11.88 17.29 -31.55
N LEU A 94 10.63 16.91 -31.81
CA LEU A 94 10.25 15.60 -32.33
C LEU A 94 9.72 15.78 -33.76
N ARG A 95 10.41 15.21 -34.74
CA ARG A 95 10.04 15.25 -36.16
C ARG A 95 9.48 13.92 -36.62
N ILE A 96 8.16 13.84 -36.75
CA ILE A 96 7.47 12.61 -37.15
C ILE A 96 7.34 12.60 -38.69
N PRO A 97 7.87 11.60 -39.40
CA PRO A 97 7.72 11.52 -40.86
C PRO A 97 6.25 11.18 -41.21
N VAL A 98 5.50 12.18 -41.67
CA VAL A 98 4.11 12.02 -42.15
C VAL A 98 4.02 12.51 -43.61
N GLY A 99 4.19 11.60 -44.57
CA GLY A 99 4.17 11.96 -45.99
C GLY A 99 5.35 12.84 -46.43
N ASP A 100 5.12 13.76 -47.38
CA ASP A 100 6.17 14.59 -48.00
C ASP A 100 6.60 15.80 -47.13
N GLN A 101 5.94 16.05 -45.99
CA GLN A 101 6.33 17.08 -45.02
C GLN A 101 6.24 16.52 -43.59
N PRO A 102 7.36 16.36 -42.86
CA PRO A 102 7.33 15.86 -41.49
C PRO A 102 6.67 16.89 -40.55
N ASP A 103 5.80 16.41 -39.66
CA ASP A 103 5.26 17.22 -38.58
C ASP A 103 6.35 17.45 -37.52
N GLU A 104 6.65 18.72 -37.23
CA GLU A 104 7.61 19.11 -36.20
C GLU A 104 6.88 19.54 -34.92
N ILE A 105 7.14 18.82 -33.83
CA ILE A 105 6.60 19.10 -32.51
C ILE A 105 7.73 19.66 -31.63
N LEU A 106 7.59 20.90 -31.18
CA LEU A 106 8.50 21.49 -30.19
C LEU A 106 8.23 20.89 -28.81
N LEU A 107 9.21 20.16 -28.26
CA LEU A 107 9.10 19.54 -26.95
C LEU A 107 9.50 20.49 -25.82
N LYS A 108 10.65 21.17 -25.98
CA LYS A 108 11.17 22.12 -25.00
C LYS A 108 12.14 23.11 -25.62
N SER A 109 12.08 24.36 -25.15
CA SER A 109 13.09 25.37 -25.43
C SER A 109 13.89 25.72 -24.16
N VAL A 110 15.21 25.87 -24.32
CA VAL A 110 16.14 26.33 -23.29
C VAL A 110 16.86 27.57 -23.82
N SER A 111 16.60 28.73 -23.21
CA SER A 111 17.29 29.96 -23.56
C SER A 111 18.76 29.94 -23.11
N ALA A 112 19.62 30.74 -23.74
CA ALA A 112 21.00 30.90 -23.29
C ALA A 112 21.11 31.43 -21.85
N GLU A 113 20.13 32.21 -21.40
CA GLU A 113 20.07 32.71 -20.03
C GLU A 113 19.73 31.59 -19.03
N ASP A 114 18.72 30.77 -19.33
CA ASP A 114 18.34 29.62 -18.49
C ASP A 114 19.46 28.59 -18.45
N TRP A 115 20.11 28.33 -19.58
CA TRP A 115 21.29 27.47 -19.64
C TRP A 115 22.42 27.96 -18.73
N LYS A 116 22.68 29.28 -18.70
CA LYS A 116 23.69 29.85 -17.79
C LYS A 116 23.31 29.68 -16.32
N LYS A 117 22.02 29.79 -15.98
CA LYS A 117 21.50 29.60 -14.63
C LYS A 117 21.52 28.14 -14.17
N MET A 118 21.48 27.17 -15.09
CA MET A 118 21.56 25.75 -14.74
C MET A 118 22.90 25.41 -14.05
N PRO A 119 22.87 24.77 -12.86
CA PRO A 119 24.08 24.50 -12.09
C PRO A 119 24.96 23.48 -12.81
N PHE A 120 26.24 23.82 -12.96
CA PHE A 120 27.27 22.89 -13.41
C PHE A 120 28.04 22.37 -12.18
N ARG A 121 27.94 21.07 -11.89
CA ARG A 121 28.47 20.45 -10.67
C ARG A 121 29.37 19.26 -11.02
N PRO A 122 30.67 19.49 -11.26
CA PRO A 122 31.62 18.45 -11.65
C PRO A 122 31.89 17.43 -10.54
N LEU A 123 31.73 17.84 -9.27
CA LEU A 123 31.94 17.02 -8.09
C LEU A 123 30.76 17.15 -7.12
N GLN A 124 30.23 16.00 -6.68
CA GLN A 124 29.13 15.90 -5.73
C GLN A 124 29.41 14.83 -4.69
N CYS A 125 28.95 15.04 -3.45
CA CYS A 125 29.01 14.08 -2.36
C CYS A 125 27.71 14.16 -1.56
N VAL A 126 27.14 13.01 -1.25
CA VAL A 126 25.96 12.88 -0.40
C VAL A 126 26.22 11.77 0.62
N LEU A 127 25.77 12.00 1.86
CA LEU A 127 25.75 11.01 2.91
C LEU A 127 24.33 10.49 3.05
N ASP A 128 24.16 9.18 2.93
CA ASP A 128 22.86 8.51 2.96
C ASP A 128 22.49 8.11 4.39
N SER A 129 23.43 7.56 5.14
CA SER A 129 23.19 7.09 6.51
C SER A 129 24.44 7.12 7.39
N MET A 130 24.20 7.12 8.70
CA MET A 130 25.21 6.97 9.73
C MET A 130 24.66 6.04 10.81
N LYS A 131 25.31 4.90 11.04
CA LYS A 131 24.94 3.93 12.07
C LYS A 131 26.00 3.86 13.17
N GLU A 132 25.57 3.69 14.41
CA GLU A 132 26.48 3.36 15.51
C GLU A 132 26.85 1.86 15.43
N THR A 133 28.13 1.54 15.66
CA THR A 133 28.63 0.17 15.77
C THR A 133 29.17 -0.06 17.18
N GLU A 134 29.51 -1.31 17.52
CA GLU A 134 30.12 -1.63 18.82
C GLU A 134 31.35 -0.77 19.13
N THR A 135 32.17 -0.48 18.11
CA THR A 135 33.47 0.19 18.23
C THR A 135 33.46 1.66 17.76
N GLY A 136 32.39 2.15 17.16
CA GLY A 136 32.31 3.53 16.67
C GLY A 136 31.13 3.79 15.74
N TYR A 137 31.38 4.21 14.50
CA TYR A 137 30.33 4.57 13.54
C TYR A 137 30.62 4.07 12.13
N ARG A 138 29.56 3.74 11.39
CA ARG A 138 29.59 3.41 9.97
C ARG A 138 28.81 4.47 9.19
N LEU A 139 29.50 5.18 8.30
CA LEU A 139 28.91 6.19 7.41
C LEU A 139 28.81 5.60 6.01
N GLN A 140 27.68 5.77 5.34
CA GLN A 140 27.48 5.31 3.97
C GLN A 140 26.92 6.44 3.11
N GLY A 141 27.48 6.60 1.92
CA GLY A 141 27.09 7.65 0.98
C GLY A 141 27.58 7.36 -0.43
N TRP A 142 27.56 8.40 -1.27
CA TRP A 142 28.09 8.34 -2.62
C TRP A 142 28.73 9.65 -3.06
N THR A 143 29.65 9.54 -4.00
CA THR A 143 30.34 10.65 -4.67
C THR A 143 30.25 10.47 -6.18
N VAL A 144 29.97 11.56 -6.88
CA VAL A 144 29.96 11.60 -8.34
C VAL A 144 30.95 12.66 -8.79
N SER A 145 31.88 12.27 -9.64
CA SER A 145 33.00 13.10 -10.08
C SER A 145 33.36 12.81 -11.53
N ARG A 146 34.05 13.75 -12.18
CA ARG A 146 34.65 13.53 -13.51
C ARG A 146 35.78 12.50 -13.48
N GLU A 147 36.46 12.43 -12.35
CA GLU A 147 37.69 11.68 -12.09
C GLU A 147 37.58 10.94 -10.75
N PRO A 148 38.37 9.86 -10.56
CA PRO A 148 38.45 9.20 -9.27
C PRO A 148 38.75 10.18 -8.13
N VAL A 149 38.06 9.98 -7.01
CA VAL A 149 38.18 10.83 -5.83
C VAL A 149 38.67 10.04 -4.63
N GLU A 150 39.47 10.69 -3.81
CA GLU A 150 39.78 10.25 -2.46
C GLU A 150 38.78 10.85 -1.47
N ILE A 151 38.47 10.09 -0.41
CA ILE A 151 37.50 10.50 0.60
C ILE A 151 38.18 10.41 1.97
N HIS A 152 38.25 11.55 2.65
CA HIS A 152 38.85 11.70 3.96
C HIS A 152 37.81 12.17 4.97
N LEU A 153 37.78 11.57 6.16
CA LEU A 153 36.91 12.01 7.25
C LEU A 153 37.71 12.85 8.24
N LYS A 154 37.26 14.07 8.54
CA LYS A 154 37.86 14.97 9.54
C LYS A 154 36.88 15.35 10.63
N ASP A 155 37.40 15.64 11.81
CA ASP A 155 36.61 16.16 12.93
C ASP A 155 36.41 17.70 12.88
N GLY A 156 35.72 18.24 13.88
CA GLY A 156 35.44 19.67 14.00
C GLY A 156 36.69 20.55 14.14
N LYS A 157 37.82 19.98 14.59
CA LYS A 157 39.13 20.64 14.66
C LYS A 157 39.91 20.52 13.34
N GLY A 158 39.40 19.78 12.37
CA GLY A 158 40.07 19.54 11.08
C GLY A 158 41.13 18.44 11.14
N ILE A 159 41.12 17.61 12.19
CA ILE A 159 42.02 16.46 12.32
C ILE A 159 41.44 15.30 11.52
N THR A 160 42.25 14.69 10.65
CA THR A 160 41.87 13.49 9.90
C THR A 160 41.68 12.32 10.85
N LEU A 161 40.49 11.72 10.79
CA LEU A 161 40.11 10.57 11.57
C LEU A 161 40.51 9.30 10.83
N SER A 162 41.15 8.38 11.55
CA SER A 162 41.45 7.04 11.02
C SER A 162 40.14 6.29 10.81
N CYS A 163 39.84 5.95 9.55
CA CYS A 163 38.67 5.17 9.18
C CYS A 163 39.02 4.17 8.08
N LEU A 164 38.38 3.00 8.10
CA LEU A 164 38.41 2.08 6.96
C LEU A 164 37.50 2.66 5.87
N SER A 165 38.03 2.83 4.66
CA SER A 165 37.31 3.36 3.52
C SER A 165 37.14 2.28 2.47
N GLU A 166 35.90 1.96 2.13
CA GLU A 166 35.54 1.00 1.09
C GLU A 166 34.70 1.68 0.02
N ARG A 167 34.96 1.35 -1.24
CA ARG A 167 34.15 1.80 -2.37
C ARG A 167 33.03 0.80 -2.62
N ALA A 168 31.82 1.32 -2.85
CA ALA A 168 30.63 0.51 -3.10
C ALA A 168 30.05 0.78 -4.50
N TYR A 169 29.57 -0.25 -5.17
CA TYR A 169 28.86 -0.13 -6.43
C TYR A 169 27.43 0.37 -6.20
N ARG A 170 26.97 1.36 -6.97
CA ARG A 170 25.70 2.08 -6.72
C ARG A 170 24.91 2.31 -8.01
N PRO A 171 24.14 1.31 -8.48
CA PRO A 171 23.46 1.36 -9.77
C PRO A 171 22.40 2.46 -9.85
N ASP A 172 21.70 2.76 -8.75
CA ASP A 172 20.72 3.85 -8.63
C ASP A 172 21.33 5.24 -8.93
N VAL A 173 22.56 5.46 -8.47
CA VAL A 173 23.33 6.68 -8.75
C VAL A 173 23.84 6.66 -10.19
N LEU A 174 24.34 5.52 -10.68
CA LEU A 174 24.84 5.38 -12.06
C LEU A 174 23.73 5.59 -13.11
N LEU A 175 22.50 5.12 -12.85
CA LEU A 175 21.31 5.42 -13.66
C LEU A 175 20.99 6.92 -13.73
N SER A 176 21.51 7.70 -12.78
CA SER A 176 21.33 9.15 -12.70
C SER A 176 22.45 9.93 -13.36
N PHE A 177 23.62 9.32 -13.46
CA PHE A 177 24.82 9.87 -14.08
C PHE A 177 25.34 8.90 -15.14
N PRO A 178 24.59 8.72 -16.26
CA PRO A 178 24.96 7.81 -17.36
C PRO A 178 26.25 8.22 -18.08
N GLU A 179 26.80 9.40 -17.78
CA GLU A 179 28.11 9.82 -18.23
C GLU A 179 29.26 9.25 -17.39
N LEU A 180 29.00 8.56 -16.27
CA LEU A 180 30.03 7.80 -15.55
C LEU A 180 30.33 6.48 -16.28
N PRO A 181 31.57 5.95 -16.19
CA PRO A 181 31.94 4.69 -16.81
C PRO A 181 31.15 3.54 -16.17
N GLU A 182 30.75 2.57 -16.98
CA GLU A 182 30.13 1.34 -16.47
C GLU A 182 31.07 0.62 -15.50
N GLY A 183 30.53 0.18 -14.37
CA GLY A 183 31.30 -0.52 -13.32
C GLY A 183 32.00 0.39 -12.30
N GLU A 184 31.84 1.72 -12.37
CA GLU A 184 32.43 2.61 -11.37
C GLU A 184 31.73 2.51 -10.00
N SER A 185 32.51 2.25 -8.94
CA SER A 185 32.03 2.24 -7.56
C SER A 185 31.88 3.67 -7.02
N CYS A 186 30.80 4.36 -7.37
CA CYS A 186 30.53 5.73 -6.92
C CYS A 186 30.04 5.83 -5.46
N GLY A 187 29.72 4.72 -4.81
CA GLY A 187 29.42 4.66 -3.38
C GLY A 187 30.66 4.62 -2.49
N PHE A 188 30.50 4.99 -1.23
CA PHE A 188 31.51 4.84 -0.19
C PHE A 188 30.93 4.36 1.14
N ILE A 189 31.73 3.62 1.89
CA ILE A 189 31.50 3.25 3.27
C ILE A 189 32.74 3.67 4.07
N LEU A 190 32.54 4.48 5.11
CA LEU A 190 33.59 4.90 6.04
C LEU A 190 33.30 4.29 7.43
N GLN A 191 34.18 3.42 7.92
CA GLN A 191 34.08 2.88 9.28
C GLN A 191 35.04 3.59 10.22
N LEU A 192 34.49 4.30 11.19
CA LEU A 192 35.21 5.04 12.21
C LEU A 192 35.24 4.23 13.51
N SER A 193 36.42 3.79 13.96
CA SER A 193 36.58 2.97 15.18
C SER A 193 36.73 3.81 16.46
N GLN A 194 35.93 4.86 16.61
CA GLN A 194 35.90 5.69 17.83
C GLN A 194 34.51 6.30 18.05
N LYS A 195 34.04 6.30 19.31
CA LYS A 195 32.72 6.85 19.69
C LYS A 195 32.72 8.35 19.99
N ASN A 196 33.85 8.89 20.43
CA ASN A 196 33.98 10.31 20.77
C ASN A 196 34.23 11.16 19.52
N ILE A 197 33.17 11.70 18.95
CA ILE A 197 33.23 12.60 17.80
C ILE A 197 33.26 14.07 18.26
N ILE A 198 34.20 14.84 17.70
CA ILE A 198 34.16 16.31 17.76
C ILE A 198 33.48 16.81 16.49
N TYR A 199 32.31 17.44 16.63
CA TYR A 199 31.53 17.97 15.51
C TYR A 199 31.97 19.39 15.11
N PRO A 200 31.70 19.84 13.85
CA PRO A 200 31.09 19.06 12.77
C PRO A 200 32.07 18.05 12.15
N LEU A 201 31.60 16.86 11.83
CA LEU A 201 32.36 15.94 10.97
C LEU A 201 32.42 16.52 9.55
N ARG A 202 33.52 16.27 8.84
CA ARG A 202 33.74 16.75 7.49
C ARG A 202 34.18 15.60 6.62
N ILE A 203 33.38 15.26 5.62
CA ILE A 203 33.79 14.36 4.54
C ILE A 203 34.43 15.25 3.47
N GLU A 204 35.75 15.18 3.36
CA GLU A 204 36.51 15.86 2.33
C GLU A 204 36.70 14.91 1.16
N VAL A 205 36.09 15.27 0.03
CA VAL A 205 36.22 14.56 -1.22
C VAL A 205 37.19 15.33 -2.09
N GLN A 206 38.29 14.69 -2.47
CA GLN A 206 39.36 15.30 -3.23
C GLN A 206 39.54 14.56 -4.55
N GLY A 207 39.20 15.23 -5.65
CA GLY A 207 39.60 14.82 -6.99
C GLY A 207 40.91 15.48 -7.39
N GLU A 208 41.38 15.18 -8.60
CA GLU A 208 42.61 15.75 -9.15
C GLU A 208 42.47 17.27 -9.37
N HIS A 209 41.29 17.73 -9.80
CA HIS A 209 41.05 19.14 -10.14
C HIS A 209 40.09 19.88 -9.19
N ASP A 210 39.23 19.16 -8.49
CA ASP A 210 38.16 19.72 -7.65
C ASP A 210 38.20 19.12 -6.25
N SER A 211 37.74 19.88 -5.26
CA SER A 211 37.52 19.36 -3.90
C SER A 211 36.20 19.84 -3.33
N LEU A 212 35.58 19.00 -2.50
CA LEU A 212 34.30 19.27 -1.86
C LEU A 212 34.37 18.86 -0.38
N VAL A 213 33.84 19.70 0.50
CA VAL A 213 33.73 19.39 1.92
C VAL A 213 32.26 19.29 2.32
N TYR A 214 31.80 18.07 2.60
CA TYR A 214 30.46 17.82 3.13
C TYR A 214 30.50 17.88 4.67
N LYS A 215 29.82 18.86 5.27
CA LYS A 215 29.83 19.10 6.73
C LYS A 215 28.61 18.45 7.39
N ILE A 216 28.84 17.63 8.41
CA ILE A 216 27.81 16.97 9.21
C ILE A 216 27.80 17.63 10.59
N SER A 217 26.75 18.39 10.90
CA SER A 217 26.59 18.98 12.24
C SER A 217 26.25 17.92 13.29
N LYS A 218 26.46 18.21 14.59
CA LYS A 218 26.06 17.33 15.68
C LYS A 218 24.57 16.94 15.59
N LYS A 219 23.69 17.92 15.36
CA LYS A 219 22.25 17.72 15.19
C LYS A 219 21.91 16.81 13.99
N GLN A 220 22.64 16.96 12.89
CA GLN A 220 22.45 16.14 11.70
C GLN A 220 22.93 14.70 11.93
N ALA A 221 24.05 14.50 12.62
CA ALA A 221 24.53 13.19 12.99
C ALA A 221 23.58 12.50 13.98
N GLU A 222 23.09 13.21 15.00
CA GLU A 222 22.07 12.70 15.92
C GLU A 222 20.79 12.28 15.18
N HIS A 223 20.39 13.00 14.14
CA HIS A 223 19.23 12.62 13.30
C HIS A 223 19.51 11.43 12.39
N LEU A 224 20.69 11.35 11.79
CA LEU A 224 21.09 10.18 10.98
C LEU A 224 21.22 8.91 11.85
N LEU A 225 21.63 9.08 13.11
CA LEU A 225 21.70 8.03 14.12
C LEU A 225 20.32 7.66 14.68
N SER A 226 19.45 8.64 14.94
CA SER A 226 18.11 8.40 15.50
C SER A 226 17.08 7.97 14.46
N GLY A 227 17.33 8.24 13.17
CA GLY A 227 16.55 7.75 12.05
C GLY A 227 16.78 6.27 11.72
N MET A 228 17.53 5.54 12.56
CA MET A 228 17.92 4.15 12.34
C MET A 228 18.02 3.32 13.64
N ASN A 229 17.04 3.45 14.54
CA ASN A 229 16.79 2.34 15.47
C ASN A 229 15.90 1.30 14.76
N GLY A 230 16.56 0.54 13.88
CA GLY A 230 16.10 -0.73 13.30
C GLY A 230 14.98 -0.64 12.25
N GLY A 231 15.07 -1.45 11.18
CA GLY A 231 13.89 -1.74 10.35
C GLY A 231 13.78 -1.07 9.00
N ILE A 232 14.90 -0.73 8.33
CA ILE A 232 14.89 -0.39 6.90
C ILE A 232 15.69 -1.45 6.17
N LEU A 233 15.00 -2.53 5.79
CA LEU A 233 15.38 -3.39 4.67
C LEU A 233 14.31 -3.41 3.57
N GLY A 234 13.44 -2.39 3.54
CA GLY A 234 13.17 -1.71 2.28
C GLY A 234 14.48 -1.07 1.86
N THR A 235 15.05 -1.48 0.74
CA THR A 235 16.43 -1.17 0.35
C THR A 235 16.73 0.31 0.52
N ALA A 236 17.95 0.61 0.96
CA ALA A 236 18.47 1.97 1.05
C ALA A 236 18.19 2.80 -0.23
N GLU A 237 17.93 2.12 -1.36
CA GLU A 237 17.37 2.65 -2.60
C GLU A 237 16.17 3.58 -2.46
N GLU A 238 15.15 3.36 -1.62
CA GLU A 238 13.96 4.24 -1.63
C GLU A 238 14.24 5.67 -1.11
N LEU A 239 15.05 5.78 -0.06
CA LEU A 239 15.53 7.07 0.46
C LEU A 239 16.57 7.70 -0.47
N LEU A 240 17.38 6.87 -1.12
CA LEU A 240 18.39 7.27 -2.09
C LEU A 240 17.80 7.78 -3.41
N HIS A 241 16.76 7.13 -3.91
CA HIS A 241 16.04 7.52 -5.12
C HIS A 241 15.38 8.88 -4.93
N ARG A 242 14.75 9.13 -3.76
CA ARG A 242 14.15 10.43 -3.41
C ARG A 242 15.19 11.54 -3.26
N GLY A 243 16.35 11.24 -2.65
CA GLY A 243 17.45 12.20 -2.52
C GLY A 243 18.03 12.61 -3.87
N VAL A 244 18.21 11.63 -4.77
CA VAL A 244 18.70 11.85 -6.14
C VAL A 244 17.65 12.52 -7.04
N GLU A 245 16.36 12.20 -6.91
CA GLU A 245 15.23 12.86 -7.62
C GLU A 245 15.05 14.34 -7.26
N MET A 246 15.25 14.72 -5.99
CA MET A 246 15.12 16.13 -5.57
C MET A 246 16.31 16.98 -5.98
N ILE A 247 17.52 16.39 -5.98
CA ILE A 247 18.70 17.04 -6.54
C ILE A 247 18.53 17.23 -8.06
N ARG A 248 17.87 16.27 -8.74
CA ARG A 248 17.51 16.32 -10.17
C ARG A 248 16.50 17.42 -10.53
N SER A 249 15.50 17.70 -9.69
CA SER A 249 14.43 18.66 -10.01
C SER A 249 14.64 20.08 -9.47
N GLN A 250 15.34 20.25 -8.33
CA GLN A 250 15.41 21.55 -7.62
C GLN A 250 16.80 21.89 -7.01
N GLY A 251 17.77 20.99 -7.13
CA GLY A 251 19.14 21.16 -6.65
C GLY A 251 19.34 20.92 -5.14
N VAL A 252 20.62 20.78 -4.72
CA VAL A 252 21.01 20.42 -3.33
C VAL A 252 20.51 21.40 -2.25
N SER A 253 20.24 22.66 -2.58
CA SER A 253 19.70 23.63 -1.60
C SER A 253 18.26 23.29 -1.18
N ALA A 254 17.42 22.82 -2.12
CA ALA A 254 16.06 22.37 -1.86
C ALA A 254 16.05 21.01 -1.12
N PHE A 255 17.00 20.12 -1.43
CA PHE A 255 17.24 18.91 -0.65
C PHE A 255 17.60 19.21 0.81
N LEU A 256 18.50 20.16 1.07
CA LEU A 256 18.84 20.59 2.43
C LEU A 256 17.66 21.30 3.14
N HIS A 257 16.80 22.01 2.39
CA HIS A 257 15.61 22.64 2.94
C HIS A 257 14.53 21.63 3.33
N ARG A 258 14.36 20.54 2.58
CA ARG A 258 13.40 19.47 2.91
C ARG A 258 13.95 18.45 3.89
N ALA A 259 15.27 18.22 3.91
CA ALA A 259 15.94 17.55 5.01
C ALA A 259 15.72 18.33 6.32
N LYS A 260 15.64 19.67 6.26
CA LYS A 260 15.19 20.51 7.39
C LYS A 260 13.73 20.28 7.77
N ASP A 261 12.85 19.96 6.81
CA ASP A 261 11.44 19.61 7.06
C ASP A 261 11.26 18.19 7.63
N GLN A 262 12.07 17.22 7.17
CA GLN A 262 12.21 15.88 7.78
C GLN A 262 12.84 15.97 9.19
N LEU A 263 13.81 16.88 9.40
CA LEU A 263 14.35 17.25 10.70
C LEU A 263 13.30 17.91 11.63
N THR A 264 12.14 18.31 11.10
CA THR A 264 10.97 18.77 11.88
C THR A 264 9.84 17.75 11.95
N GLY A 265 10.02 16.54 11.39
CA GLY A 265 9.01 15.47 11.44
C GLY A 265 7.83 15.65 10.48
N LYS A 266 7.93 16.52 9.47
CA LYS A 266 6.87 16.64 8.45
C LYS A 266 7.12 15.64 7.32
N ARG A 267 6.49 14.47 7.38
CA ARG A 267 6.28 13.59 6.21
C ARG A 267 5.71 14.45 5.08
N SER A 268 6.13 14.24 3.83
CA SER A 268 5.53 14.90 2.66
C SER A 268 4.16 14.28 2.37
N ILE A 269 3.23 14.43 3.30
CA ILE A 269 1.82 14.06 3.15
C ILE A 269 1.28 14.97 2.06
N THR A 270 0.77 14.44 0.94
CA THR A 270 -0.07 15.24 0.05
C THR A 270 -1.17 15.83 0.92
N PRO A 271 -1.26 17.17 1.01
CA PRO A 271 -2.35 17.76 1.74
C PRO A 271 -3.65 17.27 1.13
N TYR A 272 -4.62 16.91 1.96
CA TYR A 272 -5.88 16.37 1.45
C TYR A 272 -6.54 17.33 0.44
N GLN A 273 -6.39 18.63 0.64
CA GLN A 273 -6.82 19.65 -0.32
C GLN A 273 -6.18 19.48 -1.71
N THR A 274 -4.88 19.16 -1.77
CA THR A 274 -4.20 18.88 -3.04
C THR A 274 -4.79 17.64 -3.71
N TRP A 275 -5.07 16.57 -2.95
CA TRP A 275 -5.73 15.38 -3.51
C TRP A 275 -7.14 15.70 -4.04
N ILE A 276 -7.93 16.50 -3.31
CA ILE A 276 -9.26 16.94 -3.78
C ILE A 276 -9.12 17.68 -5.12
N ASP A 277 -8.17 18.59 -5.23
CA ASP A 277 -8.04 19.43 -6.42
C ASP A 277 -7.44 18.69 -7.63
N THR A 278 -6.62 17.66 -7.42
CA THR A 278 -5.96 16.91 -8.52
C THR A 278 -6.65 15.60 -8.89
N CYS A 279 -7.22 14.89 -7.90
CA CYS A 279 -7.81 13.56 -8.09
C CYS A 279 -9.34 13.61 -8.12
N GLU A 280 -9.98 14.29 -7.17
CA GLU A 280 -11.45 14.34 -7.08
C GLU A 280 -12.07 15.30 -8.11
N LYS A 281 -11.54 16.52 -8.25
CA LYS A 281 -12.07 17.56 -9.14
C LYS A 281 -11.49 17.52 -10.56
N ARG A 282 -10.91 16.40 -10.98
CA ARG A 282 -10.15 16.34 -12.23
C ARG A 282 -11.04 16.77 -13.43
N PRO A 283 -10.61 17.75 -14.24
CA PRO A 283 -11.46 18.37 -15.26
C PRO A 283 -11.74 17.48 -16.49
N GLU A 284 -10.89 16.49 -16.77
CA GLU A 284 -11.11 15.50 -17.83
C GLU A 284 -10.75 14.09 -17.31
N PRO A 285 -11.68 13.12 -17.40
CA PRO A 285 -11.38 11.73 -17.09
C PRO A 285 -10.37 11.17 -18.09
N ASP A 286 -9.44 10.34 -17.62
CA ASP A 286 -8.59 9.56 -18.52
C ASP A 286 -9.49 8.59 -19.31
N PRO A 287 -9.41 8.53 -20.65
CA PRO A 287 -10.22 7.62 -21.47
C PRO A 287 -10.09 6.14 -21.08
N GLU A 288 -8.99 5.74 -20.42
CA GLU A 288 -8.78 4.38 -19.92
C GLU A 288 -9.28 4.18 -18.49
N ASP A 289 -9.61 5.24 -17.75
CA ASP A 289 -10.09 5.18 -16.38
C ASP A 289 -11.60 4.91 -16.32
N THR A 290 -11.96 3.65 -16.59
CA THR A 290 -13.33 3.11 -16.50
C THR A 290 -13.96 3.16 -15.09
N ARG A 291 -13.23 3.73 -14.11
CA ARG A 291 -13.63 3.90 -12.71
C ARG A 291 -13.98 5.35 -12.39
N THR A 292 -14.30 6.18 -13.37
CA THR A 292 -14.73 7.55 -13.08
C THR A 292 -16.18 7.58 -12.58
N ILE A 293 -16.50 8.55 -11.73
CA ILE A 293 -17.88 8.77 -11.28
C ILE A 293 -18.79 9.11 -12.48
N ILE A 294 -18.24 9.72 -13.52
CA ILE A 294 -18.94 10.04 -14.77
C ILE A 294 -19.37 8.76 -15.51
N ASP A 295 -18.50 7.76 -15.64
CA ASP A 295 -18.85 6.48 -16.29
C ASP A 295 -19.96 5.74 -15.56
N ILE A 296 -19.96 5.83 -14.22
CA ILE A 296 -21.00 5.22 -13.39
C ILE A 296 -22.33 5.98 -13.54
N THR A 297 -22.27 7.30 -13.66
CA THR A 297 -23.44 8.21 -13.68
C THR A 297 -24.03 8.50 -15.06
N GLY A 298 -23.39 8.07 -16.15
CA GLY A 298 -23.66 8.45 -17.56
C GLY A 298 -25.14 8.53 -18.02
N GLU A 299 -25.38 9.47 -18.96
CA GLU A 299 -26.68 10.03 -19.40
C GLU A 299 -27.62 9.04 -20.13
N ALA A 300 -28.57 8.43 -19.40
CA ALA A 300 -29.93 8.11 -19.87
C ALA A 300 -30.72 7.40 -18.75
N ASP A 301 -31.81 8.04 -18.30
CA ASP A 301 -32.88 7.57 -17.41
C ASP A 301 -32.56 6.43 -16.42
N TYR A 302 -32.40 6.82 -15.15
CA TYR A 302 -32.13 5.95 -14.00
C TYR A 302 -33.21 4.86 -13.84
N ARG A 303 -32.91 3.65 -14.32
CA ARG A 303 -33.76 2.46 -14.20
C ARG A 303 -34.23 2.16 -12.76
N TYR A 304 -33.39 2.42 -11.76
CA TYR A 304 -33.71 2.18 -10.36
C TYR A 304 -33.93 3.49 -9.63
N ARG A 305 -35.04 3.57 -8.89
CA ARG A 305 -35.33 4.68 -7.99
C ARG A 305 -34.68 4.44 -6.64
N CYS A 306 -34.04 5.46 -6.08
CA CYS A 306 -33.40 5.40 -4.77
C CYS A 306 -34.30 6.00 -3.68
N SER A 307 -34.61 5.25 -2.63
CA SER A 307 -35.20 5.78 -1.40
C SER A 307 -34.09 6.14 -0.41
N VAL A 308 -33.85 7.43 -0.21
CA VAL A 308 -32.90 7.94 0.80
C VAL A 308 -33.64 8.04 2.12
N ILE A 309 -33.23 7.27 3.13
CA ILE A 309 -33.88 7.24 4.45
C ILE A 309 -33.03 8.03 5.45
N LEU A 310 -33.55 9.15 5.90
CA LEU A 310 -33.00 9.94 7.00
C LEU A 310 -33.49 9.38 8.35
N HIS A 311 -32.56 9.04 9.25
CA HIS A 311 -32.90 8.87 10.67
C HIS A 311 -32.98 10.23 11.37
N VAL A 312 -34.12 10.52 12.00
CA VAL A 312 -34.36 11.76 12.72
C VAL A 312 -34.51 11.50 14.20
N ASP A 313 -33.69 12.17 15.01
CA ASP A 313 -33.74 12.17 16.46
C ASP A 313 -34.14 13.57 17.00
N GLN A 314 -33.19 14.48 17.18
CA GLN A 314 -33.43 15.83 17.70
C GLN A 314 -33.26 16.89 16.60
N PRO A 315 -34.06 17.97 16.65
CA PRO A 315 -33.87 19.08 15.73
C PRO A 315 -32.49 19.72 15.88
N ASP A 316 -31.69 19.66 14.82
CA ASP A 316 -30.45 20.43 14.68
C ASP A 316 -30.58 21.34 13.45
N PRO A 317 -30.99 22.61 13.64
CA PRO A 317 -31.21 23.53 12.53
C PRO A 317 -29.93 23.84 11.72
N VAL A 318 -28.73 23.67 12.30
CA VAL A 318 -27.47 23.94 11.59
C VAL A 318 -27.18 22.77 10.65
N TYR A 319 -27.21 21.55 11.19
CA TYR A 319 -27.06 20.33 10.40
C TYR A 319 -28.16 20.21 9.33
N TRP A 320 -29.44 20.41 9.69
CA TRP A 320 -30.55 20.26 8.75
C TRP A 320 -30.46 21.24 7.57
N LYS A 321 -30.01 22.48 7.79
CA LYS A 321 -29.78 23.43 6.68
C LYS A 321 -28.67 22.95 5.73
N LYS A 322 -27.62 22.34 6.25
CA LYS A 322 -26.54 21.77 5.43
C LYS A 322 -27.01 20.50 4.71
N LEU A 323 -27.81 19.68 5.37
CA LEU A 323 -28.43 18.50 4.80
C LEU A 323 -29.38 18.85 3.66
N VAL A 324 -30.24 19.87 3.82
CA VAL A 324 -31.08 20.37 2.71
C VAL A 324 -30.22 20.73 1.50
N LYS A 325 -29.14 21.48 1.71
CA LYS A 325 -28.22 21.86 0.62
C LYS A 325 -27.57 20.65 -0.05
N SER A 326 -27.14 19.65 0.71
CA SER A 326 -26.52 18.44 0.15
C SER A 326 -27.52 17.58 -0.63
N LEU A 327 -28.77 17.52 -0.18
CA LEU A 327 -29.88 16.84 -0.87
C LEU A 327 -30.28 17.58 -2.16
N GLU A 328 -30.35 18.91 -2.14
CA GLU A 328 -30.68 19.71 -3.33
C GLU A 328 -29.56 19.72 -4.37
N ALA A 329 -28.31 19.51 -3.94
CA ALA A 329 -27.15 19.39 -4.82
C ALA A 329 -27.07 18.05 -5.57
N GLN A 330 -27.95 17.07 -5.27
CA GLN A 330 -27.91 15.76 -5.92
C GLN A 330 -28.13 15.87 -7.43
N THR A 331 -27.18 15.36 -8.22
CA THR A 331 -27.24 15.36 -9.68
C THR A 331 -28.26 14.36 -10.24
N GLY A 332 -28.46 13.25 -9.53
CA GLY A 332 -29.48 12.25 -9.84
C GLY A 332 -30.90 12.74 -9.53
N ARG A 333 -31.86 12.44 -10.42
CA ARG A 333 -33.25 12.94 -10.32
C ARG A 333 -34.28 11.90 -9.88
N ASN A 334 -33.95 10.60 -9.94
CA ASN A 334 -34.88 9.51 -9.64
C ASN A 334 -34.70 9.00 -8.19
N TRP A 335 -35.04 9.84 -7.22
CA TRP A 335 -34.97 9.47 -5.82
C TRP A 335 -36.10 10.09 -4.99
N GLU A 336 -36.28 9.60 -3.78
CA GLU A 336 -37.20 10.14 -2.79
C GLU A 336 -36.56 10.21 -1.42
N LEU A 337 -37.01 11.17 -0.62
CA LEU A 337 -36.59 11.31 0.78
C LEU A 337 -37.64 10.69 1.70
N LYS A 338 -37.21 9.77 2.55
CA LYS A 338 -38.01 9.15 3.60
C LYS A 338 -37.40 9.46 4.96
N CYS A 339 -38.22 9.39 5.99
CA CYS A 339 -37.79 9.55 7.38
C CYS A 339 -38.04 8.27 8.20
N SER A 340 -37.20 8.09 9.21
CA SER A 340 -37.34 7.11 10.29
C SER A 340 -37.03 7.80 11.62
N GLY A 341 -37.63 7.34 12.71
CA GLY A 341 -37.48 7.95 14.03
C GLY A 341 -38.73 7.76 14.88
N GLU A 342 -38.77 8.35 16.07
CA GLU A 342 -39.98 8.36 16.88
C GLU A 342 -41.08 9.21 16.20
N PRO A 343 -42.36 8.84 16.26
CA PRO A 343 -43.43 9.53 15.53
C PRO A 343 -43.42 11.05 15.69
N ASN A 344 -43.28 11.55 16.92
CA ASN A 344 -43.25 12.99 17.21
C ASN A 344 -42.07 13.71 16.55
N GLN A 345 -40.91 13.04 16.46
CA GLN A 345 -39.71 13.59 15.82
C GLN A 345 -39.88 13.61 14.31
N VAL A 346 -40.48 12.55 13.76
CA VAL A 346 -40.76 12.42 12.34
C VAL A 346 -41.74 13.51 11.85
N TYR A 347 -42.83 13.77 12.58
CA TYR A 347 -43.76 14.85 12.22
C TYR A 347 -43.12 16.23 12.31
N ALA A 348 -42.35 16.50 13.36
CA ALA A 348 -41.63 17.76 13.50
C ALA A 348 -40.60 17.98 12.38
N ALA A 349 -39.96 16.91 11.92
CA ALA A 349 -39.07 16.94 10.77
C ALA A 349 -39.83 17.21 9.47
N GLU A 350 -40.95 16.52 9.25
CA GLU A 350 -41.81 16.74 8.08
C GLU A 350 -42.22 18.19 7.96
N ASP A 351 -42.76 18.79 9.03
CA ASP A 351 -43.15 20.20 9.06
C ASP A 351 -41.96 21.12 8.71
N TRP A 352 -40.79 20.88 9.33
CA TRP A 352 -39.62 21.71 9.08
C TRP A 352 -39.09 21.58 7.65
N PHE A 353 -38.99 20.35 7.12
CA PHE A 353 -38.49 20.10 5.77
C PHE A 353 -39.47 20.59 4.70
N GLN A 354 -40.78 20.58 4.95
CA GLN A 354 -41.76 21.18 4.02
C GLN A 354 -41.52 22.67 3.80
N ASP A 355 -41.08 23.40 4.83
CA ASP A 355 -40.79 24.83 4.73
C ASP A 355 -39.42 25.16 4.10
N HIS A 356 -38.48 24.20 4.08
CA HIS A 356 -37.07 24.46 3.77
C HIS A 356 -36.52 23.69 2.58
N LEU A 357 -37.15 22.59 2.16
CA LEU A 357 -36.76 21.80 1.00
C LEU A 357 -37.59 22.24 -0.20
N SER A 358 -36.96 22.41 -1.37
CA SER A 358 -37.70 22.79 -2.58
C SER A 358 -38.86 21.83 -2.88
N ASN A 359 -39.98 22.36 -3.39
CA ASN A 359 -41.19 21.57 -3.74
C ASN A 359 -40.93 20.35 -4.64
N ARG A 360 -39.76 20.28 -5.26
CA ARG A 360 -39.27 19.16 -6.08
C ARG A 360 -38.94 17.91 -5.25
N TYR A 361 -38.44 18.08 -4.04
CA TYR A 361 -38.06 17.01 -3.13
C TYR A 361 -38.86 17.21 -1.85
N GLN A 362 -39.84 16.35 -1.59
CA GLN A 362 -40.61 16.39 -0.34
C GLN A 362 -40.16 15.24 0.55
N LEU A 363 -39.95 15.54 1.84
CA LEU A 363 -39.84 14.49 2.85
C LEU A 363 -41.20 13.80 2.94
N GLN A 364 -41.23 12.49 2.76
CA GLN A 364 -42.46 11.71 2.82
C GLN A 364 -42.40 10.71 3.97
N ILE A 365 -43.44 10.72 4.82
CA ILE A 365 -43.67 9.64 5.76
C ILE A 365 -44.21 8.42 5.02
N GLY A 366 -43.62 7.26 5.27
CA GLY A 366 -44.12 5.99 4.76
C GLY A 366 -43.04 5.06 4.20
N ALA A 367 -43.49 3.94 3.65
CA ALA A 367 -42.59 2.91 3.16
C ALA A 367 -41.73 3.41 1.99
N CYS A 368 -40.51 2.89 1.90
CA CYS A 368 -39.65 3.08 0.74
C CYS A 368 -40.32 2.48 -0.50
N THR A 369 -40.28 3.20 -1.61
CA THR A 369 -40.85 2.76 -2.88
C THR A 369 -39.79 2.54 -3.95
N GLY A 370 -38.56 3.03 -3.74
CA GLY A 370 -37.41 2.77 -4.60
C GLY A 370 -36.89 1.35 -4.48
N GLU A 371 -36.36 0.82 -5.58
CA GLU A 371 -35.72 -0.50 -5.62
C GLU A 371 -34.40 -0.56 -4.84
N ILE A 372 -33.81 0.60 -4.57
CA ILE A 372 -32.60 0.78 -3.76
C ILE A 372 -32.96 1.62 -2.54
N VAL A 373 -32.42 1.25 -1.39
CA VAL A 373 -32.57 1.97 -0.13
C VAL A 373 -31.19 2.45 0.32
N LEU A 374 -30.99 3.77 0.39
CA LEU A 374 -29.78 4.40 0.91
C LEU A 374 -30.02 4.87 2.35
N LEU A 375 -29.23 4.35 3.29
CA LEU A 375 -29.32 4.71 4.70
C LEU A 375 -28.53 5.99 4.97
N LEU A 376 -29.21 7.01 5.50
CA LEU A 376 -28.61 8.29 5.88
C LEU A 376 -28.62 8.44 7.41
N GLN A 377 -27.45 8.32 8.01
CA GLN A 377 -27.23 8.43 9.46
C GLN A 377 -27.16 9.89 9.92
N LYS A 378 -27.19 10.10 11.24
CA LYS A 378 -27.03 11.43 11.85
C LYS A 378 -25.67 12.06 11.49
N LYS A 379 -25.63 13.39 11.42
CA LYS A 379 -24.39 14.15 11.15
C LYS A 379 -23.64 13.71 9.88
N MET A 380 -24.39 13.36 8.84
CA MET A 380 -23.86 12.91 7.57
C MET A 380 -24.41 13.78 6.42
N LEU A 381 -23.53 14.25 5.56
CA LEU A 381 -23.89 14.98 4.33
C LEU A 381 -23.49 14.16 3.11
N LEU A 382 -24.33 14.16 2.08
CA LEU A 382 -24.01 13.49 0.81
C LEU A 382 -23.19 14.41 -0.09
N SER A 383 -22.24 13.84 -0.82
CA SER A 383 -21.62 14.51 -1.96
C SER A 383 -22.66 14.74 -3.07
N PRO A 384 -22.50 15.74 -3.97
CA PRO A 384 -23.46 16.04 -5.03
C PRO A 384 -23.80 14.86 -5.96
N ASP A 385 -22.89 13.89 -6.12
CA ASP A 385 -23.08 12.76 -7.04
C ASP A 385 -23.45 11.46 -6.34
N ALA A 386 -23.64 11.46 -5.02
CA ALA A 386 -23.84 10.25 -4.21
C ALA A 386 -25.01 9.38 -4.72
N VAL A 387 -26.21 9.96 -4.88
CA VAL A 387 -27.40 9.21 -5.29
C VAL A 387 -27.27 8.71 -6.74
N ALA A 388 -26.67 9.51 -7.62
CA ALA A 388 -26.44 9.14 -9.01
C ALA A 388 -25.43 7.99 -9.11
N ALA A 389 -24.32 8.06 -8.36
CA ALA A 389 -23.28 7.05 -8.32
C ALA A 389 -23.80 5.72 -7.76
N VAL A 390 -24.55 5.76 -6.66
CA VAL A 390 -25.22 4.57 -6.09
C VAL A 390 -26.15 3.93 -7.11
N SER A 391 -27.07 4.71 -7.69
CA SER A 391 -28.04 4.19 -8.67
C SER A 391 -27.35 3.64 -9.92
N GLY A 392 -26.29 4.32 -10.38
CA GLY A 392 -25.45 3.91 -11.50
C GLY A 392 -24.73 2.59 -11.24
N ALA A 393 -24.22 2.38 -10.03
CA ALA A 393 -23.55 1.14 -9.65
C ALA A 393 -24.51 -0.07 -9.67
N PHE A 394 -25.70 0.04 -9.08
CA PHE A 394 -26.73 -1.01 -9.16
C PHE A 394 -27.25 -1.24 -10.58
N ARG A 395 -27.23 -0.21 -11.44
CA ARG A 395 -27.54 -0.35 -12.87
C ARG A 395 -26.46 -1.15 -13.61
N LYS A 396 -25.19 -0.79 -13.39
CA LYS A 396 -24.03 -1.44 -14.03
C LYS A 396 -23.93 -2.90 -13.61
N ASN A 397 -24.24 -3.19 -12.35
CA ASN A 397 -24.21 -4.53 -11.75
C ASN A 397 -25.56 -4.87 -11.09
N PRO A 398 -26.57 -5.32 -11.87
CA PRO A 398 -27.93 -5.63 -11.38
C PRO A 398 -28.02 -6.73 -10.32
N GLU A 399 -26.97 -7.50 -10.12
CA GLU A 399 -26.83 -8.52 -9.09
C GLU A 399 -26.33 -7.99 -7.74
N LEU A 400 -25.89 -6.73 -7.66
CA LEU A 400 -25.52 -6.11 -6.38
C LEU A 400 -26.71 -6.13 -5.42
N GLY A 401 -26.45 -6.62 -4.21
CA GLY A 401 -27.38 -6.61 -3.09
C GLY A 401 -27.10 -5.48 -2.10
N ALA A 402 -25.82 -5.12 -1.91
CA ALA A 402 -25.39 -4.04 -1.03
C ALA A 402 -24.21 -3.26 -1.62
N LEU A 403 -24.05 -2.01 -1.21
CA LEU A 403 -23.04 -1.09 -1.71
C LEU A 403 -22.64 -0.08 -0.63
N TYR A 404 -21.34 0.11 -0.44
CA TYR A 404 -20.78 1.17 0.42
C TYR A 404 -19.76 2.01 -0.34
N SER A 405 -19.34 3.13 0.25
CA SER A 405 -18.36 4.04 -0.35
C SER A 405 -17.34 4.55 0.66
N ASP A 406 -16.32 5.25 0.16
CA ASP A 406 -15.40 6.03 0.97
C ASP A 406 -16.06 7.28 1.57
N HIS A 407 -15.39 7.86 2.57
CA HIS A 407 -15.80 9.10 3.21
C HIS A 407 -14.64 9.89 3.77
N ASP A 408 -14.94 11.12 4.16
CA ASP A 408 -14.06 11.96 4.94
C ASP A 408 -14.86 12.66 6.04
N PHE A 409 -14.20 13.62 6.70
CA PHE A 409 -14.80 14.48 7.69
C PHE A 409 -14.89 15.90 7.17
N MET A 410 -15.94 16.62 7.57
CA MET A 410 -16.18 18.01 7.22
C MET A 410 -16.60 18.81 8.46
N ASP A 411 -15.98 19.96 8.66
CA ASP A 411 -16.51 20.96 9.59
C ASP A 411 -17.70 21.66 8.93
N PHE A 412 -18.92 21.41 9.44
CA PHE A 412 -20.15 21.96 8.88
C PHE A 412 -20.26 23.48 8.98
N ARG A 413 -19.43 24.14 9.79
CA ARG A 413 -19.40 25.61 9.90
C ARG A 413 -18.51 26.23 8.83
N THR A 414 -17.36 25.62 8.55
CA THR A 414 -16.34 26.16 7.64
C THR A 414 -16.35 25.51 6.25
N ASP A 415 -17.07 24.40 6.07
CA ASP A 415 -17.05 23.55 4.88
C ASP A 415 -15.66 22.96 4.57
N GLN A 416 -14.76 22.97 5.56
CA GLN A 416 -13.42 22.41 5.42
C GLN A 416 -13.44 20.88 5.58
N ARG A 417 -12.90 20.17 4.59
CA ARG A 417 -12.78 18.71 4.56
C ARG A 417 -11.43 18.23 5.10
N SER A 418 -11.40 17.06 5.75
CA SER A 418 -10.20 16.45 6.32
C SER A 418 -10.33 14.95 6.55
N ASP A 419 -9.22 14.29 6.86
CA ASP A 419 -9.16 12.92 7.38
C ASP A 419 -9.88 11.89 6.48
N PRO A 420 -9.50 11.76 5.19
CA PRO A 420 -10.14 10.80 4.29
C PRO A 420 -9.94 9.36 4.75
N VAL A 421 -11.00 8.59 4.63
CA VAL A 421 -11.05 7.15 4.92
C VAL A 421 -11.36 6.41 3.63
N PHE A 422 -10.30 5.86 3.04
CA PHE A 422 -10.31 5.08 1.82
C PHE A 422 -10.31 3.58 2.15
N LYS A 423 -11.37 2.90 1.76
CA LYS A 423 -11.70 1.54 2.18
C LYS A 423 -11.26 0.53 1.12
N PRO A 424 -10.98 -0.73 1.51
CA PRO A 424 -10.87 -1.82 0.54
C PRO A 424 -12.25 -2.21 0.02
N ASP A 425 -12.26 -3.07 -1.00
CA ASP A 425 -13.40 -3.92 -1.31
C ASP A 425 -13.75 -4.86 -0.16
N PHE A 426 -14.89 -5.56 -0.28
CA PHE A 426 -15.50 -6.27 0.83
C PHE A 426 -14.58 -7.34 1.44
N SER A 427 -14.26 -7.19 2.73
CA SER A 427 -13.52 -8.17 3.53
C SER A 427 -14.34 -8.56 4.77
N PRO A 428 -14.88 -9.78 4.84
CA PRO A 428 -15.64 -10.24 6.00
C PRO A 428 -14.78 -10.31 7.26
N GLU A 429 -13.52 -10.72 7.15
CA GLU A 429 -12.61 -10.81 8.30
C GLU A 429 -12.31 -9.44 8.88
N TYR A 430 -12.10 -8.44 8.00
CA TYR A 430 -11.93 -7.05 8.45
C TYR A 430 -13.22 -6.51 9.06
N LEU A 431 -14.38 -6.81 8.48
CA LEU A 431 -15.67 -6.48 9.06
C LEU A 431 -15.92 -7.20 10.38
N CYS A 432 -15.31 -8.35 10.66
CA CYS A 432 -15.44 -9.01 11.97
C CYS A 432 -14.48 -8.42 13.01
N SER A 433 -13.35 -7.86 12.57
CA SER A 433 -12.41 -7.16 13.45
C SER A 433 -12.80 -5.73 13.76
N THR A 434 -13.38 -4.98 12.81
CA THR A 434 -13.78 -3.58 13.02
C THR A 434 -14.83 -3.12 12.00
N ASN A 435 -15.67 -2.15 12.36
CA ASN A 435 -16.68 -1.61 11.45
C ASN A 435 -16.08 -0.65 10.40
N TYR A 436 -15.33 -1.19 9.44
CA TYR A 436 -14.67 -0.39 8.41
C TYR A 436 -15.64 0.11 7.32
N ILE A 437 -16.80 -0.52 7.16
CA ILE A 437 -17.85 -0.08 6.22
C ILE A 437 -18.41 1.28 6.64
N GLY A 438 -18.65 1.48 7.94
CA GLY A 438 -19.04 2.76 8.51
C GLY A 438 -20.53 3.07 8.37
N GLN A 439 -20.86 4.33 8.07
CA GLN A 439 -22.22 4.86 8.29
C GLN A 439 -23.13 4.87 7.05
N MET A 440 -22.56 4.83 5.84
CA MET A 440 -23.34 4.83 4.59
C MET A 440 -23.40 3.43 3.99
N LEU A 441 -24.62 2.91 3.81
CA LEU A 441 -24.87 1.67 3.11
C LEU A 441 -26.13 1.81 2.24
N ALA A 442 -26.02 1.41 0.98
CA ALA A 442 -27.14 1.23 0.07
C ALA A 442 -27.43 -0.25 -0.11
N VAL A 443 -28.70 -0.66 -0.04
CA VAL A 443 -29.13 -2.04 -0.17
C VAL A 443 -30.32 -2.16 -1.11
N ARG A 444 -30.53 -3.35 -1.67
CA ARG A 444 -31.76 -3.64 -2.41
C ARG A 444 -32.96 -3.64 -1.47
N LYS A 445 -34.09 -3.16 -1.99
CA LYS A 445 -35.33 -3.02 -1.21
C LYS A 445 -35.82 -4.35 -0.64
N ASP A 446 -35.68 -5.44 -1.38
CA ASP A 446 -36.06 -6.79 -0.91
C ASP A 446 -35.20 -7.26 0.28
N ILE A 447 -33.89 -6.99 0.25
CA ILE A 447 -32.98 -7.22 1.38
C ILE A 447 -33.38 -6.34 2.57
N TYR A 448 -33.61 -5.05 2.34
CA TYR A 448 -34.08 -4.10 3.36
C TYR A 448 -35.39 -4.55 4.02
N ASP A 449 -36.41 -4.87 3.23
CA ASP A 449 -37.72 -5.32 3.70
C ASP A 449 -37.63 -6.66 4.44
N SER A 450 -36.73 -7.55 4.03
CA SER A 450 -36.53 -8.84 4.69
C SER A 450 -36.03 -8.69 6.12
N PHE A 451 -35.09 -7.76 6.35
CA PHE A 451 -34.57 -7.43 7.66
C PHE A 451 -35.67 -6.82 8.55
N ARG A 452 -36.40 -5.84 8.02
CA ARG A 452 -37.50 -5.18 8.74
C ARG A 452 -38.52 -6.15 9.31
N LYS A 453 -38.94 -7.13 8.51
CA LYS A 453 -39.91 -8.16 8.93
C LYS A 453 -39.41 -9.03 10.09
N GLN A 454 -38.09 -9.15 10.27
CA GLN A 454 -37.48 -9.97 11.31
C GLN A 454 -37.23 -9.19 12.61
N THR A 455 -36.93 -7.89 12.51
CA THR A 455 -36.47 -7.08 13.65
C THR A 455 -37.50 -6.11 14.20
N ASP A 456 -38.46 -5.65 13.39
CA ASP A 456 -39.51 -4.75 13.89
C ASP A 456 -40.45 -5.53 14.84
N PRO A 457 -40.71 -5.03 16.07
CA PRO A 457 -41.76 -5.61 16.92
C PRO A 457 -43.10 -5.55 16.17
N PRO A 458 -44.06 -6.46 16.43
CA PRO A 458 -45.38 -6.39 15.81
C PRO A 458 -46.04 -5.06 16.18
N ARG A 459 -45.98 -4.08 15.27
CA ARG A 459 -46.48 -2.73 15.52
C ARG A 459 -48.00 -2.71 15.35
N GLN A 460 -48.68 -2.02 16.27
CA GLN A 460 -50.11 -2.21 16.52
C GLN A 460 -51.01 -1.53 15.48
N THR A 461 -50.51 -0.56 14.70
CA THR A 461 -51.30 0.15 13.68
C THR A 461 -50.71 0.07 12.27
N PRO A 462 -51.52 0.19 11.21
CA PRO A 462 -51.04 0.31 9.82
C PRO A 462 -50.12 1.52 9.58
N LEU A 463 -50.26 2.58 10.38
CA LEU A 463 -49.40 3.76 10.33
C LEU A 463 -48.00 3.43 10.89
N ASP A 464 -47.93 2.64 11.95
CA ASP A 464 -46.66 2.19 12.53
C ASP A 464 -45.86 1.28 11.58
N GLN A 465 -46.56 0.50 10.76
CA GLN A 465 -45.97 -0.35 9.71
C GLN A 465 -45.32 0.47 8.58
N SER A 466 -45.71 1.74 8.43
CA SER A 466 -45.26 2.62 7.34
C SER A 466 -43.90 3.28 7.60
N PHE A 467 -43.45 3.44 8.85
CA PHE A 467 -42.16 4.10 9.13
C PHE A 467 -40.97 3.21 8.76
N ALA A 468 -39.99 3.77 8.06
CA ALA A 468 -38.70 3.12 7.84
C ALA A 468 -37.99 2.82 9.18
N SER A 469 -37.22 1.74 9.25
CA SER A 469 -36.36 1.45 10.40
C SER A 469 -34.90 1.74 10.06
N VAL A 470 -34.28 2.66 10.79
CA VAL A 470 -32.83 2.89 10.78
C VAL A 470 -32.39 2.95 12.25
N PRO A 471 -31.35 2.21 12.67
CA PRO A 471 -30.89 2.27 14.04
C PRO A 471 -30.31 3.65 14.37
N ALA A 472 -30.64 4.16 15.55
CA ALA A 472 -30.14 5.45 16.06
C ALA A 472 -28.68 5.40 16.58
N ASP A 473 -28.16 4.18 16.76
CA ASP A 473 -26.90 3.87 17.45
C ASP A 473 -25.95 3.12 16.50
N GLU A 474 -24.68 3.56 16.45
CA GLU A 474 -23.66 2.99 15.55
C GLU A 474 -23.40 1.50 15.81
N GLY A 475 -23.47 1.04 17.06
CA GLY A 475 -23.32 -0.37 17.39
C GLY A 475 -24.47 -1.23 16.87
N MET A 476 -25.68 -0.66 16.78
CA MET A 476 -26.82 -1.32 16.13
C MET A 476 -26.71 -1.31 14.61
N LEU A 477 -26.15 -0.24 14.02
CA LEU A 477 -25.87 -0.18 12.58
C LEU A 477 -24.90 -1.29 12.17
N TYR A 478 -23.88 -1.58 12.98
CA TYR A 478 -22.94 -2.66 12.70
C TYR A 478 -23.61 -4.03 12.62
N GLY A 479 -24.54 -4.35 13.53
CA GLY A 479 -25.35 -5.56 13.46
C GLY A 479 -26.28 -5.61 12.24
N GLN A 480 -26.78 -4.46 11.82
CA GLN A 480 -27.59 -4.34 10.60
C GLN A 480 -26.75 -4.58 9.34
N ILE A 481 -25.50 -4.08 9.30
CA ILE A 481 -24.57 -4.36 8.20
C ILE A 481 -24.37 -5.87 8.05
N PHE A 482 -24.07 -6.60 9.13
CA PHE A 482 -23.97 -8.06 9.11
C PHE A 482 -25.26 -8.73 8.59
N SER A 483 -26.41 -8.26 9.06
CA SER A 483 -27.70 -8.83 8.63
C SER A 483 -27.95 -8.64 7.13
N TYR A 484 -27.42 -7.58 6.52
CA TYR A 484 -27.52 -7.36 5.09
C TYR A 484 -26.49 -8.17 4.30
N THR A 485 -25.24 -8.22 4.77
CA THR A 485 -24.19 -8.98 4.10
C THR A 485 -24.43 -10.50 4.18
N GLU A 486 -25.19 -10.99 5.16
CA GLU A 486 -25.69 -12.38 5.20
C GLU A 486 -26.70 -12.72 4.09
N LYS A 487 -27.39 -11.72 3.51
CA LYS A 487 -28.42 -11.93 2.48
C LYS A 487 -27.89 -11.86 1.06
N THR A 488 -26.65 -11.45 0.87
CA THR A 488 -26.05 -11.26 -0.45
C THR A 488 -24.54 -11.48 -0.42
N GLU A 489 -24.04 -12.25 -1.38
CA GLU A 489 -22.60 -12.36 -1.63
C GLU A 489 -22.09 -11.27 -2.57
N LYS A 490 -23.00 -10.47 -3.16
CA LYS A 490 -22.68 -9.38 -4.10
C LYS A 490 -22.73 -8.05 -3.37
N ILE A 491 -21.59 -7.70 -2.77
CA ILE A 491 -21.38 -6.47 -2.00
C ILE A 491 -20.35 -5.64 -2.76
N GLY A 492 -20.75 -4.44 -3.18
CA GLY A 492 -19.91 -3.53 -3.93
C GLY A 492 -19.28 -2.45 -3.06
N HIS A 493 -18.17 -1.92 -3.52
CA HIS A 493 -17.50 -0.75 -2.97
C HIS A 493 -17.33 0.30 -4.07
N LEU A 494 -17.68 1.54 -3.77
CA LEU A 494 -17.38 2.70 -4.62
C LEU A 494 -16.23 3.50 -4.01
N PRO A 495 -15.04 3.52 -4.65
CA PRO A 495 -13.85 4.20 -4.13
C PRO A 495 -13.91 5.72 -4.37
N PHE A 496 -15.05 6.33 -4.03
CA PHE A 496 -15.26 7.78 -4.05
C PHE A 496 -15.78 8.25 -2.70
N ILE A 497 -15.40 9.47 -2.34
CA ILE A 497 -15.97 10.17 -1.19
C ILE A 497 -17.42 10.55 -1.54
N LEU A 498 -18.37 9.68 -1.20
CA LEU A 498 -19.79 9.94 -1.49
C LEU A 498 -20.52 10.58 -0.30
N TYR A 499 -19.90 10.63 0.87
CA TYR A 499 -20.46 11.29 2.04
C TYR A 499 -19.36 11.89 2.93
N HIS A 500 -19.78 12.87 3.73
CA HIS A 500 -18.97 13.62 4.67
C HIS A 500 -19.57 13.47 6.07
N LEU A 501 -18.77 13.07 7.05
CA LEU A 501 -19.17 13.04 8.46
C LEU A 501 -18.82 14.35 9.14
N GLU A 502 -19.61 14.79 10.11
CA GLU A 502 -19.26 15.98 10.88
C GLU A 502 -17.93 15.78 11.64
N LYS A 503 -17.00 16.71 11.47
CA LYS A 503 -15.78 16.74 12.28
C LYS A 503 -16.13 17.25 13.66
N GLU A 504 -16.15 16.36 14.65
CA GLU A 504 -16.30 16.78 16.04
C GLU A 504 -15.01 17.49 16.50
N GLU A 505 -15.10 18.76 16.91
CA GLU A 505 -13.96 19.42 17.54
C GLU A 505 -13.66 18.73 18.88
N PRO A 506 -12.38 18.49 19.22
CA PRO A 506 -12.03 18.16 20.59
C PRO A 506 -12.44 19.34 21.47
N GLU A 507 -13.55 19.23 22.19
CA GLU A 507 -14.02 20.33 23.04
C GLU A 507 -12.91 20.75 24.01
N LYS A 508 -12.77 22.06 24.20
CA LYS A 508 -11.90 22.62 25.24
C LYS A 508 -12.30 22.04 26.60
N LYS A 509 -11.35 21.40 27.31
CA LYS A 509 -11.47 20.85 28.69
C LYS A 509 -12.92 20.63 29.13
N LYS A 510 -13.47 19.47 28.76
CA LYS A 510 -14.79 19.03 29.18
C LYS A 510 -14.85 18.94 30.71
N LYS A 511 -16.05 19.08 31.29
CA LYS A 511 -16.22 18.83 32.73
C LYS A 511 -16.08 17.32 32.98
N GLN A 512 -15.55 16.91 34.14
CA GLN A 512 -15.40 15.50 34.53
C GLN A 512 -16.66 14.64 34.26
N ALA A 513 -17.84 15.17 34.58
CA ALA A 513 -19.11 14.46 34.37
C ALA A 513 -19.45 14.22 32.87
N GLN A 514 -18.93 15.03 31.95
CA GLN A 514 -19.07 14.82 30.51
C GLN A 514 -18.06 13.77 30.02
N GLU A 515 -16.84 13.78 30.56
CA GLU A 515 -15.81 12.77 30.26
C GLU A 515 -16.27 11.37 30.71
N ASP A 516 -16.80 11.26 31.94
CA ASP A 516 -17.33 10.00 32.47
C ASP A 516 -18.51 9.46 31.63
N ASN A 517 -19.36 10.35 31.10
CA ASN A 517 -20.48 9.98 30.24
C ASN A 517 -20.01 9.52 28.86
N GLU A 518 -18.99 10.14 28.28
CA GLU A 518 -18.41 9.74 27.00
C GLU A 518 -17.68 8.40 27.10
N GLU A 519 -16.95 8.16 28.20
CA GLU A 519 -16.35 6.86 28.45
C GLU A 519 -17.43 5.77 28.57
N LEU A 520 -18.52 6.04 29.30
CA LEU A 520 -19.64 5.12 29.42
C LEU A 520 -20.30 4.82 28.07
N GLN A 521 -20.50 5.84 27.23
CA GLN A 521 -21.05 5.67 25.88
C GLN A 521 -20.10 4.90 24.96
N CYS A 522 -18.80 5.15 25.03
CA CYS A 522 -17.78 4.41 24.28
C CYS A 522 -17.79 2.92 24.67
N ARG A 523 -17.87 2.63 25.98
CA ARG A 523 -17.94 1.25 26.50
C ARG A 523 -19.23 0.54 26.09
N ASP A 524 -20.36 1.24 26.11
CA ASP A 524 -21.64 0.69 25.65
C ASP A 524 -21.63 0.41 24.14
N ARG A 525 -21.10 1.33 23.33
CA ARG A 525 -20.90 1.15 21.89
C ARG A 525 -20.02 -0.06 21.59
N ASN A 526 -18.83 -0.12 22.19
CA ASN A 526 -17.90 -1.25 22.01
C ASN A 526 -18.54 -2.59 22.41
N ARG A 527 -19.35 -2.60 23.48
CA ARG A 527 -20.10 -3.80 23.89
C ARG A 527 -21.13 -4.22 22.84
N LYS A 528 -21.91 -3.28 22.31
CA LYS A 528 -22.93 -3.54 21.27
C LYS A 528 -22.28 -4.04 19.98
N GLU A 529 -21.19 -3.42 19.56
CA GLU A 529 -20.43 -3.83 18.39
C GLU A 529 -19.85 -5.25 18.54
N MET A 530 -19.25 -5.56 19.68
CA MET A 530 -18.79 -6.92 20.00
C MET A 530 -19.94 -7.93 19.96
N GLN A 531 -21.11 -7.56 20.49
CA GLN A 531 -22.32 -8.40 20.45
C GLN A 531 -22.85 -8.59 19.02
N ALA A 532 -22.70 -7.60 18.14
CA ALA A 532 -23.06 -7.72 16.73
C ALA A 532 -22.21 -8.78 16.02
N VAL A 533 -20.88 -8.71 16.15
CA VAL A 533 -19.96 -9.73 15.60
C VAL A 533 -20.25 -11.11 16.20
N GLN A 534 -20.46 -11.19 17.51
CA GLN A 534 -20.76 -12.46 18.17
C GLN A 534 -22.10 -13.07 17.69
N SER A 535 -23.08 -12.22 17.39
CA SER A 535 -24.39 -12.66 16.87
C SER A 535 -24.27 -13.12 15.41
N TYR A 536 -23.47 -12.44 14.60
CA TYR A 536 -23.12 -12.87 13.24
C TYR A 536 -22.51 -14.28 13.26
N TYR A 537 -21.49 -14.54 14.08
CA TYR A 537 -20.91 -15.88 14.19
C TYR A 537 -21.91 -16.96 14.57
N ARG A 538 -22.87 -16.67 15.46
CA ARG A 538 -23.95 -17.61 15.78
C ARG A 538 -24.87 -17.85 14.59
N ALA A 539 -25.21 -16.81 13.83
CA ALA A 539 -26.08 -16.90 12.66
C ALA A 539 -25.45 -17.75 11.54
N VAL A 540 -24.16 -17.53 11.25
CA VAL A 540 -23.40 -18.30 10.26
C VAL A 540 -22.80 -19.61 10.80
N ARG A 541 -23.09 -19.94 12.07
CA ARG A 541 -22.65 -21.18 12.76
C ARG A 541 -21.13 -21.37 12.82
N LEU A 542 -20.40 -20.27 12.97
CA LEU A 542 -18.96 -20.29 13.20
C LEU A 542 -18.66 -20.31 14.72
N PRO A 543 -17.70 -21.12 15.20
CA PRO A 543 -17.41 -21.28 16.62
C PRO A 543 -16.45 -20.18 17.15
N GLY A 544 -16.65 -18.92 16.75
CA GLY A 544 -15.82 -17.80 17.17
C GLY A 544 -16.30 -17.17 18.48
N GLU A 545 -15.37 -16.95 19.40
CA GLU A 545 -15.54 -16.09 20.59
C GLU A 545 -14.91 -14.73 20.32
N VAL A 546 -15.73 -13.67 20.36
CA VAL A 546 -15.24 -12.30 20.12
C VAL A 546 -14.74 -11.69 21.41
N ARG A 547 -13.50 -11.19 21.40
CA ARG A 547 -12.86 -10.48 22.52
C ARG A 547 -12.53 -9.05 22.12
N SER A 548 -12.71 -8.12 23.05
CA SER A 548 -12.22 -6.74 22.88
C SER A 548 -10.70 -6.69 22.98
N THR A 549 -10.08 -5.87 22.15
CA THR A 549 -8.67 -5.51 22.28
C THR A 549 -8.50 -4.30 23.21
N GLU A 550 -7.26 -3.84 23.41
CA GLU A 550 -6.99 -2.57 24.10
C GLU A 550 -7.56 -1.35 23.35
N LYS A 551 -7.81 -1.49 22.05
CA LYS A 551 -8.41 -0.44 21.22
C LYS A 551 -9.93 -0.66 21.09
N PRO A 552 -10.78 0.25 21.63
CA PRO A 552 -12.22 0.17 21.42
C PRO A 552 -12.59 0.16 19.94
N GLY A 553 -13.60 -0.64 19.58
CA GLY A 553 -14.06 -0.85 18.20
C GLY A 553 -13.17 -1.80 17.38
N VAL A 554 -12.15 -2.40 18.00
CA VAL A 554 -11.31 -3.44 17.39
C VAL A 554 -11.41 -4.73 18.20
N PHE A 555 -11.72 -5.82 17.51
CA PHE A 555 -12.00 -7.12 18.10
C PHE A 555 -11.06 -8.19 17.57
N HIS A 556 -10.70 -9.11 18.47
CA HIS A 556 -9.96 -10.32 18.17
C HIS A 556 -10.91 -11.53 18.33
N THR A 557 -10.85 -12.46 17.39
CA THR A 557 -11.66 -13.68 17.44
C THR A 557 -10.81 -14.87 17.87
N VAL A 558 -11.25 -15.57 18.92
CA VAL A 558 -10.69 -16.86 19.33
C VAL A 558 -11.57 -17.98 18.78
N TRP A 559 -10.98 -18.92 18.05
CA TRP A 559 -11.71 -19.97 17.34
C TRP A 559 -11.79 -21.27 18.15
N HIS A 560 -13.00 -21.74 18.44
CA HIS A 560 -13.26 -22.96 19.24
C HIS A 560 -13.71 -24.14 18.39
N TRP A 561 -12.96 -24.45 17.34
CA TRP A 561 -13.31 -25.55 16.44
C TRP A 561 -13.23 -26.93 17.12
N ALA A 562 -14.14 -27.83 16.72
CA ALA A 562 -14.06 -29.24 17.12
C ALA A 562 -12.93 -29.97 16.37
N GLY A 563 -12.24 -30.87 17.05
CA GLY A 563 -11.12 -31.64 16.50
C GLY A 563 -9.83 -30.83 16.35
N LYS A 564 -8.70 -31.54 16.33
CA LYS A 564 -7.35 -30.97 16.22
C LYS A 564 -6.64 -31.57 15.00
N PRO A 565 -6.91 -31.05 13.78
CA PRO A 565 -6.32 -31.58 12.55
C PRO A 565 -4.80 -31.41 12.57
N VAL A 566 -4.09 -32.30 11.88
CA VAL A 566 -2.62 -32.23 11.84
C VAL A 566 -2.17 -31.09 10.90
N ILE A 567 -1.21 -30.29 11.37
CA ILE A 567 -0.49 -29.29 10.56
C ILE A 567 0.87 -29.88 10.17
N SER A 568 1.20 -29.92 8.88
CA SER A 568 2.57 -30.22 8.43
C SER A 568 3.31 -28.92 8.21
N ILE A 569 4.33 -28.67 9.03
CA ILE A 569 5.18 -27.47 8.96
C ILE A 569 6.36 -27.78 8.04
N LEU A 570 6.41 -27.11 6.90
CA LEU A 570 7.41 -27.30 5.86
C LEU A 570 8.52 -26.27 6.03
N VAL A 571 9.74 -26.72 6.33
CA VAL A 571 10.88 -25.84 6.65
C VAL A 571 12.08 -26.13 5.74
N PRO A 572 12.21 -25.43 4.59
CA PRO A 572 13.40 -25.51 3.74
C PRO A 572 14.67 -25.09 4.49
N ASN A 573 15.73 -25.90 4.44
CA ASN A 573 17.00 -25.58 5.07
C ASN A 573 18.21 -26.03 4.24
N LYS A 574 19.24 -25.17 4.23
CA LYS A 574 20.57 -25.48 3.73
C LYS A 574 21.61 -24.74 4.57
N ASP A 575 22.55 -25.45 5.19
CA ASP A 575 23.70 -24.87 5.92
C ASP A 575 23.40 -23.78 6.98
N HIS A 576 22.15 -23.66 7.42
CA HIS A 576 21.68 -22.68 8.42
C HIS A 576 21.22 -23.35 9.72
N ALA A 577 22.12 -24.18 10.27
CA ALA A 577 21.82 -25.03 11.43
C ALA A 577 21.37 -24.25 12.68
N GLU A 578 21.95 -23.07 12.94
CA GLU A 578 21.62 -22.25 14.12
C GLU A 578 20.22 -21.65 14.01
N ASP A 579 19.89 -21.11 12.84
CA ASP A 579 18.57 -20.55 12.55
C ASP A 579 17.50 -21.64 12.65
N LEU A 580 17.74 -22.80 12.05
CA LEU A 580 16.82 -23.95 12.10
C LEU A 580 16.55 -24.41 13.53
N VAL A 581 17.59 -24.58 14.36
CA VAL A 581 17.42 -24.99 15.77
C VAL A 581 16.56 -23.98 16.51
N LYS A 582 16.77 -22.69 16.26
CA LYS A 582 15.99 -21.61 16.87
C LYS A 582 14.53 -21.67 16.44
N CYS A 583 14.26 -21.86 15.15
CA CYS A 583 12.92 -22.03 14.59
C CYS A 583 12.20 -23.23 15.22
N VAL A 584 12.77 -24.44 15.09
CA VAL A 584 12.18 -25.69 15.62
C VAL A 584 11.93 -25.59 17.12
N ARG A 585 12.93 -25.13 17.89
CA ARG A 585 12.79 -24.98 19.34
C ARG A 585 11.67 -24.01 19.70
N SER A 586 11.55 -22.88 18.99
CA SER A 586 10.51 -21.90 19.29
C SER A 586 9.10 -22.47 19.08
N ILE A 587 8.90 -23.30 18.06
CA ILE A 587 7.62 -23.98 17.80
C ILE A 587 7.35 -25.02 18.90
N GLU A 588 8.32 -25.90 19.16
CA GLU A 588 8.19 -26.99 20.13
C GLU A 588 8.01 -26.51 21.57
N GLU A 589 8.72 -25.45 21.98
CA GLU A 589 8.67 -24.98 23.37
C GLU A 589 7.52 -24.00 23.61
N LYS A 590 7.22 -23.11 22.65
CA LYS A 590 6.26 -22.01 22.89
C LYS A 590 4.84 -22.32 22.40
N SER A 591 4.66 -23.14 21.36
CA SER A 591 3.32 -23.39 20.82
C SER A 591 2.42 -24.15 21.80
N LEU A 592 1.16 -23.74 21.89
CA LEU A 592 0.14 -24.48 22.65
C LEU A 592 -0.59 -25.51 21.80
N TYR A 593 -0.53 -25.38 20.46
CA TYR A 593 -0.99 -26.43 19.56
C TYR A 593 0.02 -27.55 19.48
N ARG A 594 -0.42 -28.81 19.56
CA ARG A 594 0.47 -29.99 19.62
C ARG A 594 0.24 -31.02 18.52
N HIS A 595 -0.71 -30.77 17.62
CA HIS A 595 -1.04 -31.68 16.52
C HIS A 595 -0.34 -31.23 15.25
N PHE A 596 0.99 -31.31 15.23
CA PHE A 596 1.78 -30.93 14.08
C PHE A 596 2.96 -31.89 13.88
N GLU A 597 3.43 -31.96 12.64
CA GLU A 597 4.72 -32.51 12.27
C GLU A 597 5.59 -31.40 11.67
N ILE A 598 6.91 -31.54 11.77
CA ILE A 598 7.88 -30.64 11.15
C ILE A 598 8.64 -31.45 10.09
N LEU A 599 8.51 -31.05 8.84
CA LEU A 599 9.28 -31.59 7.72
C LEU A 599 10.39 -30.60 7.37
N VAL A 600 11.61 -30.92 7.80
CA VAL A 600 12.80 -30.16 7.43
C VAL A 600 13.21 -30.59 6.02
N LEU A 601 13.12 -29.66 5.07
CA LEU A 601 13.38 -29.94 3.66
C LEU A 601 14.84 -29.57 3.37
N GLU A 602 15.71 -30.57 3.50
CA GLU A 602 17.15 -30.46 3.31
C GLU A 602 17.46 -30.28 1.82
N ASN A 603 18.23 -29.24 1.46
CA ASN A 603 18.65 -29.02 0.08
C ASN A 603 20.16 -28.83 -0.09
N ASN A 604 20.87 -29.93 -0.33
CA ASN A 604 22.28 -29.95 -0.73
C ASN A 604 23.21 -29.18 0.22
N SER A 605 23.00 -29.32 1.53
CA SER A 605 23.89 -28.86 2.59
C SER A 605 25.27 -29.50 2.45
N VAL A 606 26.32 -28.79 2.82
CA VAL A 606 27.70 -29.29 2.73
C VAL A 606 28.42 -29.29 4.07
N GLU A 607 27.86 -28.65 5.10
CA GLU A 607 28.49 -28.58 6.42
C GLU A 607 28.13 -29.80 7.27
N ASP A 608 29.15 -30.51 7.80
CA ASP A 608 28.97 -31.62 8.75
C ASP A 608 28.13 -31.23 9.98
N ARG A 609 28.23 -29.95 10.39
CA ARG A 609 27.45 -29.38 11.49
C ARG A 609 25.95 -29.42 11.20
N THR A 610 25.54 -29.23 9.94
CA THR A 610 24.14 -29.24 9.52
C THR A 610 23.56 -30.64 9.67
N PHE A 611 24.25 -31.66 9.15
CA PHE A 611 23.82 -33.06 9.28
C PHE A 611 23.81 -33.53 10.74
N SER A 612 24.85 -33.19 11.51
CA SER A 612 24.88 -33.48 12.95
C SER A 612 23.74 -32.79 13.73
N THR A 613 23.28 -31.63 13.25
CA THR A 613 22.13 -30.92 13.83
C THR A 613 20.82 -31.63 13.48
N TYR A 614 20.65 -32.10 12.24
CA TYR A 614 19.47 -32.87 11.85
C TYR A 614 19.29 -34.14 12.68
N GLU A 615 20.35 -34.94 12.85
CA GLU A 615 20.31 -36.15 13.68
C GLU A 615 19.85 -35.86 15.10
N LYS A 616 20.40 -34.79 15.73
CA LYS A 616 20.00 -34.37 17.07
C LYS A 616 18.54 -33.93 17.15
N LEU A 617 18.06 -33.20 16.14
CA LEU A 617 16.67 -32.74 16.10
C LEU A 617 15.69 -33.90 15.95
N GLU A 618 15.96 -34.89 15.10
CA GLU A 618 15.13 -36.10 14.95
C GLU A 618 15.19 -37.02 16.18
N GLU A 619 16.34 -37.08 16.86
CA GLU A 619 16.46 -37.78 18.14
C GLU A 619 15.59 -37.12 19.21
N GLN A 620 15.64 -35.78 19.31
CA GLN A 620 14.97 -34.98 20.32
C GLN A 620 13.45 -34.87 20.09
N TYR A 621 13.01 -34.65 18.85
CA TYR A 621 11.61 -34.38 18.50
C TYR A 621 11.06 -35.47 17.57
N LYS A 622 10.12 -36.28 18.08
CA LYS A 622 9.58 -37.46 17.36
C LYS A 622 8.64 -37.14 16.21
N ASN A 623 8.12 -35.92 16.19
CA ASN A 623 7.28 -35.34 15.16
C ASN A 623 8.08 -34.54 14.12
N LEU A 624 9.42 -34.55 14.20
CA LEU A 624 10.31 -33.91 13.22
C LEU A 624 10.95 -34.98 12.32
N HIS A 625 10.92 -34.73 11.02
CA HIS A 625 11.54 -35.57 10.01
C HIS A 625 12.33 -34.74 9.00
N VAL A 626 13.50 -35.21 8.60
CA VAL A 626 14.33 -34.57 7.58
C VAL A 626 14.13 -35.26 6.23
N LEU A 627 13.73 -34.49 5.21
CA LEU A 627 13.50 -34.95 3.85
C LEU A 627 14.53 -34.32 2.90
N THR A 628 15.31 -35.15 2.22
CA THR A 628 16.36 -34.70 1.30
C THR A 628 15.82 -34.43 -0.11
N TYR A 629 15.91 -33.18 -0.55
CA TYR A 629 15.64 -32.74 -1.92
C TYR A 629 16.96 -32.50 -2.68
N LYS A 630 17.25 -33.37 -3.66
CA LYS A 630 18.57 -33.47 -4.34
C LYS A 630 18.75 -32.60 -5.58
N ASP A 631 17.73 -31.86 -6.00
CA ASP A 631 17.82 -31.01 -7.20
C ASP A 631 18.34 -29.59 -6.85
N VAL A 632 18.58 -28.77 -7.88
CA VAL A 632 18.98 -27.37 -7.74
C VAL A 632 17.95 -26.61 -6.91
N PHE A 633 18.45 -25.68 -6.08
CA PHE A 633 17.61 -24.85 -5.23
C PHE A 633 16.52 -24.14 -6.03
N ASN A 634 15.28 -24.38 -5.62
CA ASN A 634 14.09 -23.72 -6.10
C ASN A 634 13.07 -23.79 -4.97
N PHE A 635 12.73 -22.63 -4.39
CA PHE A 635 11.90 -22.54 -3.19
C PHE A 635 10.52 -23.17 -3.42
N SER A 636 9.91 -22.90 -4.58
CA SER A 636 8.62 -23.47 -4.98
C SER A 636 8.69 -25.00 -5.09
N LYS A 637 9.70 -25.54 -5.77
CA LYS A 637 9.88 -27.00 -5.89
C LYS A 637 10.10 -27.68 -4.55
N ILE A 638 10.92 -27.07 -3.69
CA ILE A 638 11.22 -27.63 -2.37
C ILE A 638 9.94 -27.68 -1.53
N ASN A 639 9.15 -26.60 -1.49
CA ASN A 639 7.87 -26.60 -0.79
C ASN A 639 6.85 -27.60 -1.39
N ASN A 640 6.76 -27.70 -2.72
CA ASN A 640 5.93 -28.70 -3.39
C ASN A 640 6.35 -30.13 -2.99
N PHE A 641 7.65 -30.42 -2.99
CA PHE A 641 8.19 -31.70 -2.53
C PHE A 641 7.84 -31.99 -1.07
N GLY A 642 7.94 -30.99 -0.19
CA GLY A 642 7.49 -31.13 1.20
C GLY A 642 6.00 -31.42 1.32
N ALA A 643 5.17 -30.72 0.54
CA ALA A 643 3.72 -30.91 0.52
C ALA A 643 3.30 -32.30 0.02
N GLU A 644 4.07 -32.93 -0.87
CA GLU A 644 3.83 -34.30 -1.33
C GLU A 644 4.06 -35.35 -0.22
N HIS A 645 4.95 -35.06 0.73
CA HIS A 645 5.28 -35.96 1.84
C HIS A 645 4.53 -35.63 3.15
N ALA A 646 3.82 -34.50 3.17
CA ALA A 646 3.01 -34.06 4.30
C ALA A 646 1.84 -35.01 4.59
N SER A 647 1.64 -35.33 5.87
CA SER A 647 0.49 -36.11 6.35
C SER A 647 -0.65 -35.24 6.88
N GLY A 648 -0.39 -33.95 7.08
CA GLY A 648 -1.32 -32.97 7.64
C GLY A 648 -2.45 -32.57 6.70
N GLU A 649 -3.58 -32.23 7.30
CA GLU A 649 -4.73 -31.64 6.59
C GLU A 649 -4.46 -30.19 6.19
N TYR A 650 -3.52 -29.54 6.89
CA TYR A 650 -3.07 -28.18 6.67
C TYR A 650 -1.55 -28.16 6.51
N LEU A 651 -1.07 -27.32 5.60
CA LEU A 651 0.34 -27.07 5.38
C LEU A 651 0.67 -25.70 5.95
N LEU A 652 1.80 -25.59 6.66
CA LEU A 652 2.39 -24.33 7.06
C LEU A 652 3.76 -24.21 6.38
N LEU A 653 3.87 -23.33 5.38
CA LEU A 653 5.12 -22.97 4.75
C LEU A 653 5.82 -21.97 5.68
N LEU A 654 7.03 -22.32 6.11
CA LEU A 654 7.75 -21.55 7.12
C LEU A 654 9.23 -21.48 6.79
N ASN A 655 9.80 -20.28 6.80
CA ASN A 655 11.24 -20.12 6.64
C ASN A 655 12.00 -20.63 7.87
N ASN A 656 13.20 -21.17 7.65
CA ASN A 656 14.06 -21.71 8.70
C ASN A 656 14.62 -20.65 9.66
N ASP A 657 14.63 -19.37 9.28
CA ASP A 657 15.08 -18.22 10.06
C ASP A 657 13.92 -17.45 10.71
N THR A 658 12.87 -18.16 11.09
CA THR A 658 11.75 -17.63 11.86
C THR A 658 11.83 -18.04 13.33
N GLU A 659 11.23 -17.22 14.21
CA GLU A 659 11.05 -17.55 15.63
C GLU A 659 9.61 -17.23 16.04
N LEU A 660 8.89 -18.24 16.56
CA LEU A 660 7.55 -18.07 17.10
C LEU A 660 7.55 -17.12 18.31
N ILE A 661 6.65 -16.14 18.31
CA ILE A 661 6.43 -15.23 19.46
C ILE A 661 5.17 -15.66 20.22
N SER A 662 4.04 -15.74 19.52
CA SER A 662 2.74 -15.96 20.13
C SER A 662 2.44 -17.45 20.36
N PRO A 663 2.18 -17.90 21.61
CA PRO A 663 1.90 -19.31 21.90
C PRO A 663 0.70 -19.90 21.15
N HIS A 664 -0.27 -19.05 20.77
CA HIS A 664 -1.49 -19.45 20.06
C HIS A 664 -1.39 -19.33 18.54
N ALA A 665 -0.26 -18.88 17.96
CA ALA A 665 -0.20 -18.54 16.53
C ALA A 665 -0.65 -19.66 15.59
N LEU A 666 -0.27 -20.91 15.87
CA LEU A 666 -0.72 -22.06 15.07
C LEU A 666 -2.23 -22.31 15.19
N GLU A 667 -2.81 -22.10 16.38
CA GLU A 667 -4.26 -22.24 16.62
C GLU A 667 -5.05 -21.13 15.93
N ASP A 668 -4.53 -19.89 15.99
CA ASP A 668 -5.17 -18.71 15.41
C ASP A 668 -5.18 -18.80 13.87
N MET A 669 -4.02 -19.11 13.25
CA MET A 669 -3.92 -19.31 11.81
C MET A 669 -4.79 -20.47 11.32
N LEU A 670 -4.80 -21.59 12.06
CA LEU A 670 -5.66 -22.73 11.76
C LEU A 670 -7.13 -22.35 11.90
N GLY A 671 -7.47 -21.53 12.90
CA GLY A 671 -8.81 -21.03 13.15
C GLY A 671 -9.41 -20.31 11.94
N TYR A 672 -8.64 -19.40 11.32
CA TYR A 672 -9.04 -18.73 10.08
C TYR A 672 -9.01 -19.66 8.86
N CYS A 673 -7.99 -20.52 8.72
CA CYS A 673 -7.90 -21.49 7.61
C CYS A 673 -9.09 -22.46 7.54
N ARG A 674 -9.78 -22.69 8.66
CA ARG A 674 -10.96 -23.56 8.76
C ARG A 674 -12.27 -22.87 8.40
N ILE A 675 -12.28 -21.54 8.26
CA ILE A 675 -13.46 -20.81 7.83
C ILE A 675 -13.75 -21.17 6.37
N PRO A 676 -14.99 -21.57 6.03
CA PRO A 676 -15.37 -21.82 4.65
C PRO A 676 -15.02 -20.64 3.73
N GLY A 677 -14.41 -20.95 2.59
CA GLY A 677 -13.98 -19.94 1.62
C GLY A 677 -12.67 -19.22 1.95
N VAL A 678 -11.94 -19.61 3.00
CA VAL A 678 -10.54 -19.18 3.22
C VAL A 678 -9.60 -20.23 2.63
N GLY A 679 -8.62 -19.79 1.84
CA GLY A 679 -7.66 -20.67 1.16
C GLY A 679 -6.22 -20.53 1.64
N ALA A 680 -5.85 -19.37 2.20
CA ALA A 680 -4.53 -19.17 2.82
C ALA A 680 -4.62 -18.16 3.96
N VAL A 681 -3.72 -18.30 4.94
CA VAL A 681 -3.58 -17.40 6.10
C VAL A 681 -2.11 -17.07 6.31
N GLY A 682 -1.78 -15.80 6.51
CA GLY A 682 -0.43 -15.33 6.82
C GLY A 682 -0.35 -14.73 8.22
N GLY A 683 0.76 -14.98 8.92
CA GLY A 683 1.03 -14.40 10.25
C GLY A 683 1.70 -13.04 10.18
N LYS A 684 1.72 -12.31 11.29
CA LYS A 684 2.47 -11.05 11.44
C LYS A 684 3.95 -11.33 11.64
N LEU A 685 4.80 -10.73 10.80
CA LEU A 685 6.25 -10.89 10.88
C LEU A 685 6.94 -9.61 11.32
N TYR A 686 7.89 -9.77 12.23
CA TYR A 686 8.75 -8.70 12.73
C TYR A 686 10.20 -8.87 12.27
N TYR A 687 10.86 -7.74 12.07
CA TYR A 687 12.32 -7.67 12.12
C TYR A 687 12.84 -7.89 13.54
N GLU A 688 14.14 -8.17 13.68
CA GLU A 688 14.80 -8.39 14.98
C GLU A 688 14.71 -7.18 15.93
N ASP A 689 14.55 -5.98 15.38
CA ASP A 689 14.36 -4.73 16.14
C ASP A 689 12.91 -4.45 16.57
N GLY A 690 11.96 -5.36 16.24
CA GLY A 690 10.55 -5.23 16.61
C GLY A 690 9.73 -4.33 15.67
N THR A 691 10.30 -3.88 14.55
CA THR A 691 9.54 -3.24 13.48
C THR A 691 8.85 -4.28 12.59
N ILE A 692 7.78 -3.88 11.92
CA ILE A 692 6.96 -4.73 11.06
C ILE A 692 7.74 -5.06 9.78
N GLN A 693 7.72 -6.34 9.40
CA GLN A 693 8.17 -6.82 8.09
C GLN A 693 7.00 -7.29 7.23
N HIS A 694 5.96 -7.87 7.83
CA HIS A 694 4.79 -8.34 7.08
C HIS A 694 3.50 -8.18 7.89
N CYS A 695 2.54 -7.48 7.28
CA CYS A 695 1.16 -7.32 7.73
C CYS A 695 0.18 -7.46 6.53
N GLY A 696 0.47 -8.38 5.59
CA GLY A 696 -0.18 -8.50 4.29
C GLY A 696 0.64 -7.95 3.11
N VAL A 697 0.30 -8.37 1.89
CA VAL A 697 0.90 -7.92 0.63
C VAL A 697 -0.14 -7.21 -0.24
N ILE A 698 0.23 -6.07 -0.80
CA ILE A 698 -0.52 -5.35 -1.84
C ILE A 698 0.09 -5.64 -3.21
N VAL A 699 -0.77 -5.97 -4.17
CA VAL A 699 -0.42 -6.05 -5.59
C VAL A 699 -0.45 -4.66 -6.22
N GLY A 700 0.61 -4.29 -6.94
CA GLY A 700 0.79 -3.00 -7.60
C GLY A 700 1.95 -2.18 -7.05
N TYR A 701 2.39 -2.41 -5.81
CA TYR A 701 3.59 -1.75 -5.28
C TYR A 701 4.81 -2.02 -6.16
N GLY A 702 5.56 -0.96 -6.51
CA GLY A 702 6.70 -1.05 -7.44
C GLY A 702 6.34 -1.60 -8.83
N GLY A 703 5.05 -1.61 -9.20
CA GLY A 703 4.54 -2.23 -10.41
C GLY A 703 4.46 -3.76 -10.37
N PHE A 704 4.49 -4.39 -9.20
CA PHE A 704 4.24 -5.83 -9.05
C PHE A 704 3.54 -6.14 -7.72
N ALA A 705 4.24 -6.23 -6.59
CA ALA A 705 3.70 -6.54 -5.27
C ALA A 705 4.68 -6.16 -4.15
N GLY A 706 4.16 -5.82 -2.96
CA GLY A 706 5.00 -5.44 -1.82
C GLY A 706 4.29 -5.60 -0.47
N HIS A 707 5.06 -5.68 0.61
CA HIS A 707 4.51 -5.83 1.96
C HIS A 707 4.00 -4.50 2.50
N CYS A 708 2.98 -4.55 3.35
CA CYS A 708 2.41 -3.35 4.01
C CYS A 708 3.16 -3.01 5.30
N PHE A 709 3.26 -1.71 5.62
CA PHE A 709 3.73 -1.21 6.92
C PHE A 709 5.19 -1.57 7.26
N ILE A 710 6.03 -1.86 6.25
CA ILE A 710 7.44 -2.19 6.48
C ILE A 710 8.13 -1.09 7.31
N GLY A 711 8.84 -1.50 8.35
CA GLY A 711 9.64 -0.61 9.21
C GLY A 711 8.84 0.19 10.24
N GLU A 712 7.50 0.11 10.22
CA GLU A 712 6.68 0.73 11.25
C GLU A 712 6.74 -0.06 12.58
N PRO A 713 6.58 0.57 13.75
CA PRO A 713 6.59 -0.13 15.03
C PRO A 713 5.47 -1.17 15.14
N GLY A 714 5.76 -2.35 15.67
CA GLY A 714 4.77 -3.43 15.82
C GLY A 714 3.48 -3.09 16.57
N SER A 715 3.56 -2.12 17.48
CA SER A 715 2.46 -1.70 18.36
C SER A 715 1.48 -0.70 17.74
N ILE A 716 1.74 -0.20 16.52
CA ILE A 716 0.80 0.73 15.88
C ILE A 716 -0.48 0.00 15.47
N ALA A 717 -1.60 0.73 15.47
CA ALA A 717 -2.83 0.22 14.86
C ALA A 717 -2.74 0.18 13.32
N GLY A 718 -1.92 1.06 12.74
CA GLY A 718 -1.82 1.23 11.29
C GLY A 718 -3.05 1.89 10.66
N TYR A 719 -2.98 2.10 9.34
CA TYR A 719 -4.09 2.66 8.57
C TYR A 719 -5.34 1.78 8.70
N GLY A 720 -6.46 2.39 9.11
CA GLY A 720 -7.72 1.66 9.34
C GLY A 720 -7.70 0.62 10.47
N ASN A 721 -6.67 0.59 11.33
CA ASN A 721 -6.46 -0.49 12.31
C ASN A 721 -6.01 -1.83 11.70
N ARG A 722 -5.57 -1.85 10.44
CA ARG A 722 -5.22 -3.07 9.71
C ARG A 722 -4.04 -3.85 10.30
N VAL A 723 -3.13 -3.22 11.04
CA VAL A 723 -2.00 -3.93 11.66
C VAL A 723 -2.45 -4.85 12.81
N ILE A 724 -3.56 -4.49 13.47
CA ILE A 724 -4.10 -5.19 14.64
C ILE A 724 -5.47 -5.84 14.37
N SER A 725 -5.90 -5.89 13.11
CA SER A 725 -7.17 -6.49 12.68
C SER A 725 -6.87 -7.68 11.78
N ALA A 726 -7.72 -8.72 11.82
CA ALA A 726 -7.71 -9.72 10.76
C ALA A 726 -8.28 -9.07 9.49
N VAL A 727 -7.61 -9.25 8.35
CA VAL A 727 -7.95 -8.55 7.10
C VAL A 727 -7.74 -9.47 5.92
N ASP A 728 -8.65 -9.45 4.95
CA ASP A 728 -8.38 -10.08 3.66
C ASP A 728 -7.39 -9.24 2.85
N TYR A 729 -6.38 -9.89 2.30
CA TYR A 729 -5.42 -9.30 1.35
C TYR A 729 -5.38 -10.11 0.05
N SER A 730 -4.75 -9.55 -0.97
CA SER A 730 -4.54 -10.28 -2.22
C SER A 730 -3.48 -11.37 -2.06
N ALA A 731 -2.51 -11.15 -1.19
CA ALA A 731 -1.50 -12.14 -0.84
C ALA A 731 -0.94 -11.98 0.58
N VAL A 732 -0.31 -13.05 1.04
CA VAL A 732 0.54 -13.11 2.23
C VAL A 732 1.86 -13.78 1.87
N THR A 733 2.89 -13.63 2.71
CA THR A 733 4.23 -14.13 2.35
C THR A 733 4.45 -15.61 2.69
N GLY A 734 5.21 -16.30 1.86
CA GLY A 734 5.64 -17.69 2.05
C GLY A 734 6.59 -17.89 3.22
N ALA A 735 7.09 -16.82 3.85
CA ALA A 735 7.88 -16.91 5.07
C ALA A 735 7.08 -17.44 6.27
N CYS A 736 5.75 -17.24 6.28
CA CYS A 736 4.80 -17.85 7.22
C CYS A 736 3.39 -17.86 6.60
N LEU A 737 3.06 -18.95 5.90
CA LEU A 737 1.79 -19.12 5.17
C LEU A 737 1.16 -20.47 5.50
N MET A 738 -0.02 -20.46 6.09
CA MET A 738 -0.84 -21.66 6.30
C MET A 738 -1.89 -21.81 5.20
N THR A 739 -2.14 -23.03 4.74
CA THR A 739 -3.14 -23.33 3.71
C THR A 739 -3.67 -24.76 3.85
N PRO A 740 -4.96 -25.03 3.55
CA PRO A 740 -5.44 -26.41 3.51
C PRO A 740 -4.69 -27.22 2.45
N ALA A 741 -4.23 -28.43 2.79
CA ALA A 741 -3.50 -29.30 1.85
C ALA A 741 -4.33 -29.64 0.60
N ALA A 742 -5.67 -29.68 0.72
CA ALA A 742 -6.57 -29.84 -0.41
C ALA A 742 -6.52 -28.64 -1.37
N VAL A 743 -6.48 -27.41 -0.85
CA VAL A 743 -6.40 -26.18 -1.65
C VAL A 743 -5.03 -26.08 -2.33
N TYR A 744 -3.95 -26.40 -1.62
CA TYR A 744 -2.61 -26.43 -2.20
C TYR A 744 -2.52 -27.39 -3.39
N ARG A 745 -3.10 -28.60 -3.27
CA ARG A 745 -3.16 -29.56 -4.38
C ARG A 745 -4.08 -29.10 -5.52
N GLU A 746 -5.23 -28.53 -5.19
CA GLU A 746 -6.21 -28.04 -6.18
C GLU A 746 -5.61 -26.95 -7.07
N THR A 747 -4.82 -26.03 -6.50
CA THR A 747 -4.17 -24.96 -7.25
C THR A 747 -2.88 -25.40 -7.96
N GLY A 748 -2.40 -26.63 -7.72
CA GLY A 748 -1.15 -27.15 -8.27
C GLY A 748 0.12 -26.71 -7.52
N GLY A 749 -0.02 -26.32 -6.25
CA GLY A 749 1.10 -25.91 -5.39
C GLY A 749 1.72 -24.57 -5.79
N MET A 750 2.95 -24.31 -5.37
CA MET A 750 3.69 -23.14 -5.86
C MET A 750 4.14 -23.36 -7.30
N ASP A 751 4.06 -22.31 -8.12
CA ASP A 751 4.50 -22.38 -9.52
C ASP A 751 6.04 -22.38 -9.55
N GLU A 752 6.60 -23.51 -9.98
CA GLU A 752 8.03 -23.80 -9.98
C GLU A 752 8.85 -22.87 -10.90
N GLN A 753 8.19 -22.08 -11.74
CA GLN A 753 8.83 -21.06 -12.58
C GLN A 753 9.15 -19.78 -11.80
N PHE A 754 8.56 -19.59 -10.62
CA PHE A 754 8.98 -18.62 -9.60
C PHE A 754 9.92 -19.32 -8.62
N VAL A 755 11.22 -19.25 -8.89
CA VAL A 755 12.28 -19.98 -8.17
C VAL A 755 12.50 -19.41 -6.77
N VAL A 756 12.44 -18.09 -6.59
CA VAL A 756 12.80 -17.42 -5.34
C VAL A 756 11.82 -16.34 -4.94
N ALA A 757 11.42 -15.45 -5.85
CA ALA A 757 10.51 -14.35 -5.54
C ALA A 757 9.14 -14.55 -6.16
N LEU A 758 8.12 -13.93 -5.56
CA LEU A 758 6.73 -13.87 -6.05
C LEU A 758 5.99 -15.21 -6.14
N ASN A 759 6.61 -16.33 -5.71
CA ASN A 759 5.97 -17.64 -5.68
C ASN A 759 4.77 -17.69 -4.73
N ASP A 760 4.89 -17.02 -3.58
CA ASP A 760 3.86 -16.86 -2.55
C ASP A 760 2.73 -15.95 -3.01
N VAL A 761 3.06 -14.83 -3.63
CA VAL A 761 2.08 -13.90 -4.22
C VAL A 761 1.31 -14.58 -5.35
N ASP A 762 1.99 -15.22 -6.30
CA ASP A 762 1.35 -15.98 -7.37
C ASP A 762 0.44 -17.09 -6.84
N TYR A 763 0.90 -17.86 -5.84
CA TYR A 763 0.09 -18.88 -5.18
C TYR A 763 -1.18 -18.29 -4.57
N CYS A 764 -1.06 -17.21 -3.79
CA CYS A 764 -2.21 -16.54 -3.19
C CYS A 764 -3.20 -16.03 -4.24
N LEU A 765 -2.72 -15.47 -5.34
CA LEU A 765 -3.58 -14.98 -6.41
C LEU A 765 -4.32 -16.12 -7.12
N ARG A 766 -3.66 -17.27 -7.37
CA ARG A 766 -4.34 -18.48 -7.87
C ARG A 766 -5.37 -19.04 -6.88
N VAL A 767 -5.07 -19.02 -5.58
CA VAL A 767 -6.06 -19.37 -4.54
C VAL A 767 -7.30 -18.46 -4.67
N ARG A 768 -7.11 -17.17 -4.92
CA ARG A 768 -8.22 -16.23 -5.14
C ARG A 768 -9.02 -16.49 -6.40
N GLU A 769 -8.39 -16.92 -7.49
CA GLU A 769 -9.11 -17.33 -8.71
C GLU A 769 -10.09 -18.49 -8.47
N THR A 770 -9.87 -19.29 -7.42
CA THR A 770 -10.83 -20.34 -7.01
C THR A 770 -12.02 -19.82 -6.19
N GLY A 771 -12.14 -18.50 -6.01
CA GLY A 771 -13.17 -17.86 -5.19
C GLY A 771 -12.88 -17.89 -3.68
N ARG A 772 -11.64 -18.21 -3.28
CA ARG A 772 -11.22 -18.25 -1.88
C ARG A 772 -10.50 -16.98 -1.46
N ARG A 773 -10.60 -16.64 -0.18
CA ARG A 773 -9.95 -15.48 0.43
C ARG A 773 -8.59 -15.83 0.99
N VAL A 774 -7.74 -14.82 1.11
CA VAL A 774 -6.43 -14.89 1.76
C VAL A 774 -6.44 -13.93 2.93
N VAL A 775 -6.24 -14.46 4.13
CA VAL A 775 -6.42 -13.71 5.38
C VAL A 775 -5.07 -13.42 6.01
N TYR A 776 -4.86 -12.20 6.47
CA TYR A 776 -3.79 -11.85 7.40
C TYR A 776 -4.32 -11.98 8.84
N ASP A 777 -3.58 -12.69 9.69
CA ASP A 777 -3.89 -12.84 11.11
C ASP A 777 -2.88 -12.05 11.98
N PRO A 778 -3.33 -10.97 12.67
CA PRO A 778 -2.45 -10.14 13.48
C PRO A 778 -2.01 -10.79 14.79
N ALA A 779 -2.68 -11.86 15.25
CA ALA A 779 -2.36 -12.54 16.51
C ALA A 779 -1.26 -13.60 16.34
N ALA A 780 -1.07 -14.08 15.11
CA ALA A 780 -0.05 -15.07 14.77
C ALA A 780 1.31 -14.39 14.54
N GLU A 781 2.03 -14.11 15.62
CA GLU A 781 3.25 -13.31 15.59
C GLU A 781 4.55 -14.14 15.56
N PHE A 782 5.47 -13.75 14.67
CA PHE A 782 6.79 -14.35 14.51
C PHE A 782 7.86 -13.26 14.29
N VAL A 783 9.09 -13.51 14.74
CA VAL A 783 10.26 -12.79 14.22
C VAL A 783 10.75 -13.52 12.98
N HIS A 784 11.18 -12.80 11.96
CA HIS A 784 11.84 -13.37 10.78
C HIS A 784 13.15 -12.60 10.55
N TYR A 785 14.28 -13.30 10.63
CA TYR A 785 15.61 -12.68 10.64
C TYR A 785 16.15 -12.31 9.25
N GLU A 786 15.32 -12.46 8.23
CA GLU A 786 15.48 -12.08 6.82
C GLU A 786 16.88 -12.15 6.21
N SER A 787 17.04 -13.03 5.23
CA SER A 787 18.25 -13.12 4.40
C SER A 787 19.53 -13.45 5.17
N ARG A 788 19.45 -13.79 6.47
CA ARG A 788 20.51 -14.48 7.22
C ARG A 788 20.92 -15.77 6.49
N SER A 789 19.95 -16.46 5.89
CA SER A 789 20.17 -17.73 5.18
C SER A 789 20.63 -17.64 3.71
N ARG A 790 20.45 -16.48 3.08
CA ARG A 790 20.52 -16.35 1.60
C ARG A 790 21.48 -15.26 1.11
N GLY A 791 21.70 -14.23 1.92
CA GLY A 791 22.25 -12.96 1.46
C GLY A 791 21.29 -12.20 0.52
N LEU A 792 21.63 -10.95 0.20
CA LEU A 792 20.83 -10.09 -0.68
C LEU A 792 20.93 -10.56 -2.15
N ASP A 793 19.90 -10.29 -2.95
CA ASP A 793 19.95 -10.51 -4.40
C ASP A 793 20.81 -9.44 -5.11
N GLU A 794 20.94 -8.26 -4.49
CA GLU A 794 21.76 -7.15 -4.99
C GLU A 794 23.27 -7.47 -4.96
N GLY A 795 23.97 -7.01 -6.01
CA GLY A 795 25.41 -7.25 -6.18
C GLY A 795 25.76 -8.57 -6.86
N ASN A 796 24.76 -9.41 -7.21
CA ASN A 796 24.94 -10.61 -8.00
C ASN A 796 24.10 -10.55 -9.29
N VAL A 797 24.78 -10.46 -10.44
CA VAL A 797 24.16 -10.29 -11.76
C VAL A 797 23.16 -11.40 -12.10
N ASP A 798 23.43 -12.64 -11.68
CA ASP A 798 22.56 -13.77 -12.00
C ASP A 798 21.30 -13.79 -11.13
N ARG A 799 21.40 -13.36 -9.85
CA ARG A 799 20.25 -13.21 -8.95
C ARG A 799 19.32 -12.09 -9.41
N GLU A 800 19.89 -10.97 -9.84
CA GLU A 800 19.13 -9.85 -10.41
C GLU A 800 18.41 -10.28 -11.69
N LYS A 801 19.12 -10.87 -12.67
CA LYS A 801 18.48 -11.37 -13.91
C LYS A 801 17.33 -12.35 -13.64
N ARG A 802 17.48 -13.24 -12.66
CA ARG A 802 16.41 -14.15 -12.24
C ARG A 802 15.19 -13.38 -11.72
N LEU A 803 15.41 -12.45 -10.77
CA LEU A 803 14.33 -11.61 -10.22
C LEU A 803 13.61 -10.81 -11.31
N GLN A 804 14.35 -10.28 -12.28
CA GLN A 804 13.79 -9.60 -13.45
C GLN A 804 12.86 -10.52 -14.24
N GLY A 805 13.31 -11.74 -14.54
CA GLY A 805 12.50 -12.75 -15.23
C GLY A 805 11.22 -13.13 -14.45
N GLU A 806 11.33 -13.27 -13.13
CA GLU A 806 10.18 -13.55 -12.24
C GLU A 806 9.19 -12.37 -12.24
N VAL A 807 9.67 -11.13 -12.14
CA VAL A 807 8.82 -9.93 -12.21
C VAL A 807 8.13 -9.82 -13.57
N SER A 808 8.84 -10.02 -14.68
CA SER A 808 8.25 -9.99 -16.03
C SER A 808 7.17 -11.05 -16.21
N ARG A 809 7.41 -12.28 -15.71
CA ARG A 809 6.43 -13.36 -15.71
C ARG A 809 5.20 -12.98 -14.88
N PHE A 810 5.40 -12.48 -13.67
CA PHE A 810 4.32 -12.05 -12.78
C PHE A 810 3.45 -10.99 -13.44
N ARG A 811 4.07 -9.94 -14.00
CA ARG A 811 3.38 -8.86 -14.71
C ARG A 811 2.60 -9.35 -15.91
N SER A 812 3.17 -10.27 -16.69
CA SER A 812 2.50 -10.86 -17.85
C SER A 812 1.27 -11.68 -17.43
N ARG A 813 1.42 -12.55 -16.42
CA ARG A 813 0.32 -13.40 -15.92
C ARG A 813 -0.80 -12.58 -15.28
N TRP A 814 -0.45 -11.62 -14.43
CA TRP A 814 -1.38 -10.86 -13.60
C TRP A 814 -1.64 -9.46 -14.15
N LYS A 815 -1.45 -9.25 -15.46
CA LYS A 815 -1.61 -7.94 -16.11
C LYS A 815 -2.98 -7.34 -15.81
N GLU A 816 -4.05 -8.13 -15.98
CA GLU A 816 -5.42 -7.65 -15.74
C GLU A 816 -5.62 -7.18 -14.29
N LEU A 817 -5.07 -7.91 -13.32
CA LEU A 817 -5.15 -7.50 -11.90
C LEU A 817 -4.35 -6.22 -11.65
N LEU A 818 -3.15 -6.09 -12.23
CA LEU A 818 -2.32 -4.90 -12.10
C LEU A 818 -3.00 -3.68 -12.73
N ASP A 819 -3.59 -3.84 -13.91
CA ASP A 819 -4.35 -2.79 -14.59
C ASP A 819 -5.60 -2.40 -13.75
N ARG A 820 -6.33 -3.39 -13.23
CA ARG A 820 -7.54 -3.19 -12.42
C ARG A 820 -7.24 -2.69 -10.99
N GLY A 821 -6.03 -2.89 -10.50
CA GLY A 821 -5.66 -2.61 -9.11
C GLY A 821 -6.10 -3.70 -8.13
N ASP A 822 -5.41 -3.73 -6.99
CA ASP A 822 -5.67 -4.67 -5.89
C ASP A 822 -7.00 -4.35 -5.20
N PRO A 823 -7.95 -5.30 -5.11
CA PRO A 823 -9.25 -5.06 -4.48
C PRO A 823 -9.15 -4.69 -2.99
N TYR A 824 -8.09 -5.08 -2.29
CA TYR A 824 -7.92 -4.73 -0.87
C TYR A 824 -7.08 -3.47 -0.65
N TYR A 825 -6.72 -2.78 -1.72
CA TYR A 825 -6.01 -1.51 -1.69
C TYR A 825 -6.76 -0.43 -2.47
N ASN A 826 -7.11 0.66 -1.79
CA ASN A 826 -7.93 1.69 -2.41
C ASN A 826 -7.12 2.45 -3.49
N PRO A 827 -7.68 2.69 -4.70
CA PRO A 827 -6.99 3.36 -5.81
C PRO A 827 -6.63 4.83 -5.54
N ASN A 828 -7.17 5.43 -4.48
CA ASN A 828 -6.85 6.78 -4.03
C ASN A 828 -5.62 6.85 -3.12
N LEU A 829 -5.00 5.70 -2.84
CA LEU A 829 -3.76 5.57 -2.07
C LEU A 829 -2.55 5.38 -2.99
N SER A 830 -1.38 5.77 -2.50
CA SER A 830 -0.12 5.70 -3.23
C SER A 830 0.34 4.25 -3.42
N LEU A 831 0.67 3.86 -4.65
CA LEU A 831 1.41 2.61 -4.96
C LEU A 831 2.94 2.82 -5.01
N ILE A 832 3.39 4.03 -4.69
CA ILE A 832 4.82 4.40 -4.61
C ILE A 832 5.31 4.27 -3.18
N GLU A 833 4.47 4.67 -2.23
CA GLU A 833 4.79 4.72 -0.80
C GLU A 833 4.08 3.57 -0.09
N GLN A 834 4.80 2.78 0.72
CA GLN A 834 4.23 1.64 1.45
C GLN A 834 3.54 2.05 2.77
N ASP A 835 3.16 3.33 2.90
CA ASP A 835 2.68 3.97 4.14
C ASP A 835 1.20 4.38 4.11
N PHE A 836 0.45 3.97 3.07
CA PHE A 836 -0.95 4.35 2.86
C PHE A 836 -1.15 5.88 2.75
N SER A 837 -0.15 6.61 2.26
CA SER A 837 -0.30 8.01 1.88
C SER A 837 -1.25 8.18 0.69
N LEU A 838 -1.79 9.38 0.53
CA LEU A 838 -2.69 9.70 -0.57
C LEU A 838 -1.94 9.63 -1.91
N ARG A 839 -2.64 9.17 -2.94
CA ARG A 839 -2.09 9.13 -4.30
C ARG A 839 -1.71 10.53 -4.77
N HIS A 840 -0.58 10.60 -5.45
CA HIS A 840 -0.16 11.78 -6.19
C HIS A 840 -0.18 11.44 -7.69
N LEU A 841 -0.73 12.34 -8.51
CA LEU A 841 -0.66 12.28 -9.97
C LEU A 841 0.60 12.97 -10.49
#